data_AF-A0A2E0S1N5-F1
#
_entry.id   AF-A0A2E0S1N5-F1
#
_cell.length_a   1.000
_cell.length_b   1.000
_cell.length_c   1.000
_cell.angle_alpha   90.00
_cell.angle_beta   90.00
_cell.angle_gamma   90.00
#
_symmetry.space_group_name_H-M   'P 1'
#
loop_
_entity.id
_entity.type
_entity.pdbx_description
1 polymer ?
#
loop_
_entity_poly.entity_id
_entity_poly.type
_entity_poly.pdbx_seq_one_letter_code
_entity_poly.pdbx_strand_id
1 'polypeptide(L)'
;MAFLSNNFRKIHIAHSWLILSLFLFIDSYIGLRFGSGFLSWSGIPKGDILWILQSLEMMAFGIVIVNKAVKSSTGKFKALALVSTPVFLFLLALFTLDTLLKGKEITTIFYYNLSSISLSALYWSAAYMTVAVGLALTYKVQKYGNFAQAEIMLLGSYVALIMMWSDMFFPISDASSDGILNYRLLVASAISAFVICGFIGVIIDKSVYKPLRKRFASAQVLMITSLGVAMLIRAILYMRFSAKTFRFIPDKDWRLLSSNVEVPTQRVDVVVGSRMEEPFINIVSNVGPYGFSYSKIALVVGILIAISLLMFIMHKTILGKKMRAVSDNPDLASTSGINVENIHSTSSFLSAGISGLGGALLAAILPVNPELGLSLLLPAFAVIVLGSITSIPGVILAAFIIGIVRAISEPLLIGAGNALDRPTAGGFAEVMPFIFLIGVLLLMPSGLGNALHKWNVSRFKNLEKQKRKSLFFVTDLFEVFSRFLTQAINLVVQRLMIIKSHRLFLIYIIQVKSYILELYFEVLNRIGSYLQIVLNMAKWPTPQLLKIDKETNRGSWIIFGVLLFGLILISILLPSVSYYTKVMQIARIVALLGIFSLLSFSLNIHSGFTGMTNFGVIFFAGIGAVLVGILSAPIETNGYGWGALEATIFAVLLAAIIGWLIAYPTARLRTDYFAIVTISLGEILRISLQAEPLLRAGTVTSAMGISNYELPFKDWWNSGFSDSVGSFIGLPGQAPYVLLLATLSISLCFLTWWIISLLLSSPWGRILKSIREDEEVSQHHGHNILLHKAASLALGAAIAALGGALWAWLNTAVWPDFMSPIRTTFLIWAVFIVGGKGNNKGMFIGAFIIVLVEFIFNVLVVSRSNSDLIFHSLTTYIDKIFGWIIYDLGGLIWSERSIIEAFPKGTVILELSYLKLALIGLVIIVALRVAPKGLLPEILFKPKRKGKVGENE
;
A
#
# COMPACT_ATOMS: atom_id res chain seq x y z
N MET A 1 4.77 46.99 -18.67
CA MET A 1 4.16 46.32 -19.85
C MET A 1 4.41 44.81 -19.93
N ALA A 2 5.60 44.28 -19.62
CA ALA A 2 5.88 42.83 -19.67
C ALA A 2 5.00 41.96 -18.74
N PHE A 3 4.58 42.48 -17.58
CA PHE A 3 3.70 41.77 -16.64
C PHE A 3 2.25 41.63 -17.13
N LEU A 4 1.74 42.63 -17.86
CA LEU A 4 0.42 42.62 -18.49
C LEU A 4 0.39 41.70 -19.71
N SER A 5 1.43 41.75 -20.54
CA SER A 5 1.63 40.84 -21.69
C SER A 5 1.62 39.36 -21.26
N ASN A 6 2.31 39.02 -20.16
CA ASN A 6 2.39 37.63 -19.68
C ASN A 6 1.04 37.11 -19.14
N ASN A 7 0.22 37.99 -18.54
CA ASN A 7 -1.14 37.64 -18.10
C ASN A 7 -2.10 37.49 -19.29
N PHE A 8 -2.04 38.37 -20.29
CA PHE A 8 -2.81 38.20 -21.53
C PHE A 8 -2.44 36.92 -22.28
N ARG A 9 -1.14 36.60 -22.39
CA ARG A 9 -0.65 35.35 -23.00
C ARG A 9 -1.13 34.12 -22.23
N LYS A 10 -1.09 34.14 -20.89
CA LYS A 10 -1.64 33.08 -20.04
C LYS A 10 -3.16 32.91 -20.20
N ILE A 11 -3.92 34.00 -20.36
CA ILE A 11 -5.37 33.98 -20.57
C ILE A 11 -5.70 33.41 -21.96
N HIS A 12 -4.98 33.82 -23.00
CA HIS A 12 -5.20 33.34 -24.36
C HIS A 12 -4.87 31.86 -24.52
N ILE A 13 -3.75 31.41 -23.93
CA ILE A 13 -3.38 29.99 -23.87
C ILE A 13 -4.44 29.21 -23.09
N ALA A 14 -4.89 29.73 -21.95
CA ALA A 14 -5.92 29.09 -21.13
C ALA A 14 -7.25 28.86 -21.86
N HIS A 15 -7.66 29.76 -22.76
CA HIS A 15 -8.88 29.61 -23.57
C HIS A 15 -8.65 28.63 -24.74
N SER A 16 -7.48 28.69 -25.39
CA SER A 16 -7.15 27.77 -26.49
C SER A 16 -7.18 26.28 -26.07
N TRP A 17 -6.70 25.95 -24.87
CA TRP A 17 -6.75 24.58 -24.36
C TRP A 17 -8.17 24.09 -24.05
N LEU A 18 -9.06 24.97 -23.60
CA LEU A 18 -10.45 24.60 -23.34
C LEU A 18 -11.20 24.33 -24.66
N ILE A 19 -10.95 25.17 -25.67
CA ILE A 19 -11.50 24.97 -27.02
C ILE A 19 -10.99 23.65 -27.62
N LEU A 20 -9.68 23.39 -27.54
CA LEU A 20 -9.09 22.13 -28.00
C LEU A 20 -9.68 20.92 -27.28
N SER A 21 -9.85 21.00 -25.96
CA SER A 21 -10.41 19.90 -25.17
C SER A 21 -11.87 19.63 -25.52
N LEU A 22 -12.66 20.69 -25.74
CA LEU A 22 -14.04 20.56 -26.22
C LEU A 22 -14.10 19.93 -27.61
N PHE A 23 -13.22 20.36 -28.52
CA PHE A 23 -13.14 19.79 -29.86
C PHE A 23 -12.84 18.29 -29.83
N LEU A 24 -11.83 17.86 -29.07
CA LEU A 24 -11.43 16.44 -28.97
C LEU A 24 -12.45 15.61 -28.19
N PHE A 25 -13.15 16.20 -27.22
CA PHE A 25 -14.29 15.55 -26.56
C PHE A 25 -15.44 15.29 -27.54
N ILE A 26 -15.72 16.24 -28.44
CA ILE A 26 -16.74 16.09 -29.48
C ILE A 26 -16.28 15.10 -30.56
N ASP A 27 -15.02 15.15 -31.00
CA ASP A 27 -14.46 14.20 -31.97
C ASP A 27 -14.56 12.76 -31.47
N SER A 28 -14.16 12.52 -30.21
CA SER A 28 -14.28 11.20 -29.59
C SER A 28 -15.74 10.77 -29.40
N TYR A 29 -16.67 11.68 -29.08
CA TYR A 29 -18.10 11.37 -29.05
C TYR A 29 -18.63 10.93 -30.43
N ILE A 30 -18.26 11.64 -31.49
CA ILE A 30 -18.65 11.28 -32.87
C ILE A 30 -17.98 9.95 -33.26
N GLY A 31 -16.72 9.75 -32.89
CA GLY A 31 -15.96 8.52 -33.11
C GLY A 31 -16.63 7.31 -32.46
N LEU A 32 -17.01 7.44 -31.19
CA LEU A 32 -17.70 6.39 -30.44
C LEU A 32 -19.12 6.14 -30.92
N ARG A 33 -19.80 7.10 -31.56
CA ARG A 33 -21.21 6.92 -31.92
C ARG A 33 -21.41 6.51 -33.37
N PHE A 34 -20.59 7.05 -34.27
CA PHE A 34 -20.77 6.93 -35.72
C PHE A 34 -19.55 6.28 -36.40
N GLY A 35 -18.53 5.89 -35.65
CA GLY A 35 -17.30 5.34 -36.22
C GLY A 35 -16.50 6.36 -37.02
N SER A 36 -16.78 7.66 -36.90
CA SER A 36 -16.15 8.74 -37.68
C SER A 36 -15.46 9.73 -36.76
N GLY A 37 -14.22 10.10 -37.04
CA GLY A 37 -13.42 11.02 -36.22
C GLY A 37 -11.94 10.92 -36.57
N PHE A 38 -11.09 11.74 -35.95
CA PHE A 38 -9.68 11.83 -36.32
C PHE A 38 -8.94 10.49 -36.17
N LEU A 39 -9.17 9.78 -35.06
CA LEU A 39 -8.59 8.44 -34.84
C LEU A 39 -9.08 7.41 -35.86
N SER A 40 -10.36 7.47 -36.24
CA SER A 40 -10.93 6.56 -37.25
C SER A 40 -10.36 6.86 -38.65
N TRP A 41 -10.28 8.14 -39.02
CA TRP A 41 -9.73 8.60 -40.30
C TRP A 41 -8.25 8.29 -40.47
N SER A 42 -7.48 8.26 -39.37
CA SER A 42 -6.07 7.90 -39.44
C SER A 42 -5.85 6.47 -39.96
N GLY A 43 -6.83 5.57 -39.79
CA GLY A 43 -6.74 4.16 -40.19
C GLY A 43 -5.71 3.33 -39.42
N ILE A 44 -5.03 3.92 -38.42
CA ILE A 44 -3.96 3.28 -37.65
C ILE A 44 -4.53 2.30 -36.61
N PRO A 45 -5.34 2.73 -35.63
CA PRO A 45 -6.02 1.80 -34.74
C PRO A 45 -7.26 1.18 -35.40
N LYS A 46 -7.44 -0.13 -35.25
CA LYS A 46 -8.60 -0.89 -35.76
C LYS A 46 -9.19 -1.78 -34.66
N GLY A 47 -10.44 -2.20 -34.86
CA GLY A 47 -11.14 -3.10 -33.93
C GLY A 47 -11.31 -2.49 -32.53
N ASP A 48 -11.14 -3.30 -31.49
CA ASP A 48 -11.32 -2.87 -30.09
C ASP A 48 -10.35 -1.79 -29.64
N ILE A 49 -9.15 -1.72 -30.24
CA ILE A 49 -8.16 -0.69 -29.92
C ILE A 49 -8.69 0.71 -30.27
N LEU A 50 -9.42 0.84 -31.38
CA LEU A 50 -10.03 2.12 -31.77
C LEU A 50 -11.06 2.57 -30.72
N TRP A 51 -11.95 1.65 -30.32
CA TRP A 51 -12.98 1.91 -29.30
C TRP A 51 -12.37 2.30 -27.94
N ILE A 52 -11.28 1.63 -27.53
CA ILE A 52 -10.55 1.95 -26.30
C ILE A 52 -9.92 3.33 -26.38
N LEU A 53 -9.21 3.64 -27.47
CA LEU A 53 -8.54 4.93 -27.63
C LEU A 53 -9.54 6.09 -27.65
N GLN A 54 -10.66 5.95 -28.35
CA GLN A 54 -11.72 6.96 -28.37
C GLN A 54 -12.40 7.13 -27.00
N SER A 55 -12.60 6.03 -26.26
CA SER A 55 -13.14 6.09 -24.89
C SER A 55 -12.17 6.83 -23.94
N LEU A 56 -10.88 6.52 -24.05
CA LEU A 56 -9.82 7.18 -23.28
C LEU A 56 -9.69 8.66 -23.65
N GLU A 57 -9.81 8.99 -24.94
CA GLU A 57 -9.83 10.36 -25.43
C GLU A 57 -10.99 11.15 -24.82
N MET A 58 -12.21 10.61 -24.87
CA MET A 58 -13.40 11.27 -24.33
C MET A 58 -13.30 11.45 -22.81
N MET A 59 -12.82 10.43 -22.08
CA MET A 59 -12.55 10.55 -20.64
C MET A 59 -11.49 11.61 -20.34
N ALA A 60 -10.34 11.58 -21.02
CA ALA A 60 -9.23 12.49 -20.75
C ALA A 60 -9.62 13.95 -20.98
N PHE A 61 -10.29 14.26 -22.09
CA PHE A 61 -10.72 15.63 -22.38
C PHE A 61 -11.91 16.07 -21.54
N GLY A 62 -12.82 15.16 -21.18
CA GLY A 62 -13.85 15.41 -20.18
C GLY A 62 -13.28 15.80 -18.81
N ILE A 63 -12.25 15.09 -18.35
CA ILE A 63 -11.49 15.44 -17.13
C ILE A 63 -10.88 16.84 -17.26
N VAL A 64 -10.27 17.19 -18.40
CA VAL A 64 -9.69 18.54 -18.59
C VAL A 64 -10.76 19.63 -18.52
N ILE A 65 -11.95 19.41 -19.10
CA ILE A 65 -13.09 20.33 -19.03
C ILE A 65 -13.54 20.53 -17.57
N VAL A 66 -13.75 19.44 -16.82
CA VAL A 66 -14.11 19.50 -15.40
C VAL A 66 -13.04 20.24 -14.60
N ASN A 67 -11.76 19.95 -14.83
CA ASN A 67 -10.63 20.64 -14.17
C ASN A 67 -10.70 22.16 -14.38
N LYS A 68 -10.98 22.57 -15.62
CA LYS A 68 -11.01 23.98 -15.99
C LYS A 68 -12.21 24.69 -15.35
N ALA A 69 -13.38 24.04 -15.33
CA ALA A 69 -14.59 24.54 -14.67
C ALA A 69 -14.41 24.71 -13.15
N VAL A 70 -13.73 23.76 -12.49
CA VAL A 70 -13.39 23.86 -11.06
C VAL A 70 -12.39 25.00 -10.80
N LYS A 71 -11.41 25.20 -11.71
CA LYS A 71 -10.40 26.26 -11.57
C LYS A 71 -10.95 27.66 -11.80
N SER A 72 -11.91 27.84 -12.70
CA SER A 72 -12.57 29.14 -12.97
C SER A 72 -13.53 29.56 -11.87
N SER A 73 -14.06 28.60 -11.11
CA SER A 73 -14.95 28.85 -9.97
C SER A 73 -14.20 29.56 -8.81
N THR A 74 -14.86 30.50 -8.13
CA THR A 74 -14.31 31.24 -6.98
C THR A 74 -15.19 31.13 -5.73
N GLY A 75 -14.59 31.36 -4.55
CA GLY A 75 -15.31 31.39 -3.28
C GLY A 75 -16.05 30.08 -2.92
N LYS A 76 -17.33 30.19 -2.55
CA LYS A 76 -18.18 29.05 -2.16
C LYS A 76 -18.44 28.09 -3.32
N PHE A 77 -18.63 28.62 -4.54
CA PHE A 77 -18.85 27.81 -5.74
C PHE A 77 -17.64 26.92 -6.06
N LYS A 78 -16.43 27.42 -5.81
CA LYS A 78 -15.22 26.58 -5.93
C LYS A 78 -15.23 25.39 -4.98
N ALA A 79 -15.62 25.61 -3.72
CA ALA A 79 -15.72 24.52 -2.75
C ALA A 79 -16.81 23.51 -3.14
N LEU A 80 -17.96 23.99 -3.60
CA LEU A 80 -19.05 23.14 -4.07
C LEU A 80 -18.64 22.32 -5.30
N ALA A 81 -18.11 22.96 -6.34
CA ALA A 81 -17.64 22.30 -7.56
C ALA A 81 -16.57 21.23 -7.27
N LEU A 82 -15.72 21.50 -6.28
CA LEU A 82 -14.64 20.62 -5.86
C LEU A 82 -15.17 19.40 -5.07
N VAL A 83 -16.18 19.57 -4.23
CA VAL A 83 -16.85 18.45 -3.53
C VAL A 83 -17.70 17.61 -4.48
N SER A 84 -18.31 18.22 -5.51
CA SER A 84 -19.10 17.51 -6.52
C SER A 84 -18.26 16.88 -7.65
N THR A 85 -16.96 17.14 -7.71
CA THR A 85 -16.05 16.61 -8.73
C THR A 85 -16.10 15.07 -8.85
N PRO A 86 -16.09 14.28 -7.75
CA PRO A 86 -16.40 12.85 -7.76
C PRO A 86 -17.61 12.44 -8.60
N VAL A 87 -18.72 13.15 -8.42
CA VAL A 87 -19.99 12.85 -9.09
C VAL A 87 -19.88 13.16 -10.57
N PHE A 88 -19.26 14.28 -10.93
CA PHE A 88 -19.02 14.62 -12.34
C PHE A 88 -18.12 13.61 -13.04
N LEU A 89 -17.09 13.09 -12.38
CA LEU A 89 -16.24 12.03 -12.93
C LEU A 89 -17.01 10.72 -13.17
N PHE A 90 -17.87 10.34 -12.21
CA PHE A 90 -18.71 9.17 -12.36
C PHE A 90 -19.72 9.33 -13.51
N LEU A 91 -20.38 10.48 -13.60
CA LEU A 91 -21.31 10.79 -14.69
C LEU A 91 -20.60 10.84 -16.05
N LEU A 92 -19.38 11.38 -16.10
CA LEU A 92 -18.53 11.35 -17.29
C LEU A 92 -18.25 9.91 -17.73
N ALA A 93 -17.87 9.03 -16.79
CA ALA A 93 -17.60 7.63 -17.09
C ALA A 93 -18.84 6.88 -17.58
N LEU A 94 -19.99 7.10 -16.94
CA LEU A 94 -21.27 6.53 -17.39
C LEU A 94 -21.68 7.06 -18.77
N PHE A 95 -21.46 8.35 -19.04
CA PHE A 95 -21.72 8.95 -20.34
C PHE A 95 -20.82 8.32 -21.42
N THR A 96 -19.52 8.15 -21.13
CA THR A 96 -18.60 7.44 -22.03
C THR A 96 -19.02 6.00 -22.31
N LEU A 97 -19.43 5.29 -21.27
CA LEU A 97 -19.90 3.92 -21.41
C LEU A 97 -21.18 3.85 -22.25
N ASP A 98 -22.14 4.74 -22.03
CA ASP A 98 -23.38 4.83 -22.82
C ASP A 98 -23.11 5.11 -24.29
N THR A 99 -22.20 6.05 -24.58
CA THR A 99 -21.85 6.36 -25.97
C THR A 99 -21.12 5.21 -26.66
N LEU A 100 -20.22 4.53 -25.95
CA LEU A 100 -19.49 3.37 -26.46
C LEU A 100 -20.44 2.22 -26.79
N LEU A 101 -21.35 1.89 -25.87
CA LEU A 101 -22.28 0.79 -26.05
C LEU A 101 -23.32 1.08 -27.14
N LYS A 102 -23.73 2.34 -27.32
CA LYS A 102 -24.53 2.77 -28.48
C LYS A 102 -23.78 2.56 -29.79
N GLY A 103 -22.50 2.93 -29.86
CA GLY A 103 -21.68 2.71 -31.05
C GLY A 103 -21.46 1.25 -31.41
N LYS A 104 -21.39 0.38 -30.41
CA LYS A 104 -21.33 -1.08 -30.59
C LYS A 104 -22.69 -1.74 -30.77
N GLU A 105 -23.79 -0.98 -30.73
CA GLU A 105 -25.17 -1.50 -30.78
C GLU A 105 -25.50 -2.53 -29.66
N ILE A 106 -24.81 -2.45 -28.53
CA ILE A 106 -25.00 -3.34 -27.38
C ILE A 106 -25.90 -2.64 -26.36
N THR A 107 -26.84 -3.39 -25.78
CA THR A 107 -27.67 -2.94 -24.65
C THR A 107 -27.25 -3.68 -23.38
N THR A 108 -27.00 -2.93 -22.31
CA THR A 108 -26.67 -3.49 -20.99
C THR A 108 -27.56 -2.87 -19.93
N ILE A 109 -27.95 -3.68 -18.93
CA ILE A 109 -28.78 -3.24 -17.81
C ILE A 109 -27.98 -3.39 -16.53
N PHE A 110 -27.83 -2.30 -15.79
CA PHE A 110 -27.20 -2.29 -14.48
C PHE A 110 -28.27 -2.33 -13.40
N TYR A 111 -28.31 -3.42 -12.64
CA TYR A 111 -29.29 -3.63 -11.58
C TYR A 111 -28.80 -3.03 -10.26
N TYR A 112 -29.34 -1.90 -9.87
CA TYR A 112 -28.98 -1.24 -8.61
C TYR A 112 -30.06 -1.41 -7.55
N ASN A 113 -29.84 -2.30 -6.58
CA ASN A 113 -30.71 -2.42 -5.41
C ASN A 113 -30.35 -1.32 -4.39
N LEU A 114 -31.23 -0.33 -4.19
CA LEU A 114 -30.93 0.90 -3.45
C LEU A 114 -30.52 0.64 -2.00
N SER A 115 -31.25 -0.21 -1.29
CA SER A 115 -30.92 -0.57 0.10
C SER A 115 -29.63 -1.37 0.17
N SER A 116 -29.41 -2.32 -0.75
CA SER A 116 -28.16 -3.09 -0.83
C SER A 116 -26.94 -2.20 -1.04
N ILE A 117 -26.99 -1.27 -2.00
CA ILE A 117 -25.87 -0.38 -2.33
C ILE A 117 -25.61 0.60 -1.20
N SER A 118 -26.65 1.20 -0.63
CA SER A 118 -26.51 2.17 0.45
C SER A 118 -25.88 1.54 1.69
N LEU A 119 -26.34 0.36 2.08
CA LEU A 119 -25.81 -0.37 3.23
C LEU A 119 -24.43 -0.99 2.95
N SER A 120 -24.19 -1.45 1.73
CA SER A 120 -22.85 -1.90 1.29
C SER A 120 -21.85 -0.76 1.26
N ALA A 121 -22.26 0.43 0.82
CA ALA A 121 -21.43 1.63 0.86
C ALA A 121 -21.07 2.00 2.30
N LEU A 122 -22.03 1.98 3.24
CA LEU A 122 -21.76 2.20 4.66
C LEU A 122 -20.82 1.15 5.26
N TYR A 123 -21.02 -0.11 4.90
CA TYR A 123 -20.14 -1.22 5.31
C TYR A 123 -18.69 -1.01 4.84
N TRP A 124 -18.46 -0.80 3.55
CA TRP A 124 -17.12 -0.58 3.00
C TRP A 124 -16.50 0.72 3.54
N SER A 125 -17.32 1.76 3.73
CA SER A 125 -16.88 3.00 4.37
C SER A 125 -16.35 2.73 5.78
N ALA A 126 -17.10 2.00 6.61
CA ALA A 126 -16.69 1.65 7.96
C ALA A 126 -15.39 0.83 7.94
N ALA A 127 -15.31 -0.21 7.08
CA ALA A 127 -14.13 -1.04 6.94
C ALA A 127 -12.87 -0.22 6.61
N TYR A 128 -12.92 0.64 5.60
CA TYR A 128 -11.78 1.48 5.20
C TYR A 128 -11.46 2.58 6.23
N MET A 129 -12.47 3.11 6.91
CA MET A 129 -12.31 4.19 7.89
C MET A 129 -11.50 3.76 9.12
N THR A 130 -11.54 2.48 9.50
CA THR A 130 -10.75 1.93 10.63
C THR A 130 -9.25 2.12 10.46
N VAL A 131 -8.74 1.81 9.26
CA VAL A 131 -7.32 1.95 8.89
C VAL A 131 -7.03 3.41 8.56
N ALA A 132 -7.93 4.07 7.81
CA ALA A 132 -7.72 5.43 7.33
C ALA A 132 -7.64 6.47 8.45
N VAL A 133 -8.51 6.38 9.47
CA VAL A 133 -8.50 7.29 10.63
C VAL A 133 -7.26 7.06 11.50
N GLY A 134 -6.86 5.81 11.71
CA GLY A 134 -5.63 5.48 12.43
C GLY A 134 -4.40 6.08 11.73
N LEU A 135 -4.29 5.89 10.42
CA LEU A 135 -3.24 6.50 9.59
C LEU A 135 -3.28 8.02 9.65
N ALA A 136 -4.45 8.65 9.49
CA ALA A 136 -4.60 10.10 9.55
C ALA A 136 -4.16 10.68 10.89
N LEU A 137 -4.46 10.00 12.00
CA LEU A 137 -4.03 10.41 13.34
C LEU A 137 -2.51 10.32 13.49
N THR A 138 -1.89 9.20 13.08
CA THR A 138 -0.43 9.05 13.14
C THR A 138 0.26 10.11 12.31
N TYR A 139 -0.22 10.36 11.09
CA TYR A 139 0.42 11.30 10.20
C TYR A 139 0.21 12.75 10.66
N LYS A 140 -0.98 13.10 11.19
CA LYS A 140 -1.23 14.43 11.76
C LYS A 140 -0.24 14.77 12.87
N VAL A 141 0.06 13.83 13.75
CA VAL A 141 0.93 14.08 14.91
C VAL A 141 2.42 13.82 14.60
N GLN A 142 2.74 12.79 13.81
CA GLN A 142 4.11 12.30 13.58
C GLN A 142 4.69 12.64 12.19
N LYS A 143 3.87 13.12 11.25
CA LYS A 143 4.28 13.60 9.92
C LYS A 143 4.95 12.54 9.00
N TYR A 144 4.57 11.26 9.11
CA TYR A 144 4.95 10.21 8.15
C TYR A 144 3.81 9.18 7.94
N GLY A 145 3.82 8.47 6.79
CA GLY A 145 2.86 7.41 6.48
C GLY A 145 3.23 6.09 7.18
N ASN A 146 2.36 5.57 8.04
CA ASN A 146 2.60 4.33 8.78
C ASN A 146 2.02 3.10 8.07
N PHE A 147 2.78 2.47 7.16
CA PHE A 147 2.34 1.27 6.42
C PHE A 147 2.01 0.05 7.31
N ALA A 148 2.46 0.02 8.57
CA ALA A 148 2.10 -1.04 9.51
C ALA A 148 0.65 -0.99 10.00
N GLN A 149 -0.11 0.07 9.72
CA GLN A 149 -1.44 0.27 10.32
C GLN A 149 -2.42 -0.87 10.03
N ALA A 150 -2.43 -1.40 8.81
CA ALA A 150 -3.34 -2.50 8.47
C ALA A 150 -2.92 -3.84 9.10
N GLU A 151 -1.64 -4.03 9.39
CA GLU A 151 -1.18 -5.20 10.16
C GLU A 151 -1.62 -5.11 11.62
N ILE A 152 -1.70 -3.88 12.17
CA ILE A 152 -2.25 -3.66 13.52
C ILE A 152 -3.75 -3.98 13.55
N MET A 153 -4.49 -3.60 12.50
CA MET A 153 -5.89 -4.02 12.34
C MET A 153 -5.99 -5.55 12.27
N LEU A 154 -5.20 -6.18 11.42
CA LEU A 154 -5.17 -7.64 11.29
C LEU A 154 -4.84 -8.33 12.63
N LEU A 155 -3.90 -7.78 13.39
CA LEU A 155 -3.59 -8.25 14.74
C LEU A 155 -4.83 -8.19 15.64
N GLY A 156 -5.66 -7.15 15.53
CA GLY A 156 -6.94 -7.06 16.21
C GLY A 156 -7.94 -8.15 15.80
N SER A 157 -7.97 -8.54 14.53
CA SER A 157 -8.76 -9.69 14.05
C SER A 157 -8.31 -11.00 14.71
N TYR A 158 -6.99 -11.21 14.86
CA TYR A 158 -6.46 -12.37 15.57
C TYR A 158 -6.70 -12.31 17.08
N VAL A 159 -6.66 -11.13 17.71
CA VAL A 159 -7.08 -10.98 19.11
C VAL A 159 -8.51 -11.47 19.30
N ALA A 160 -9.42 -11.18 18.36
CA ALA A 160 -10.79 -11.69 18.43
C ALA A 160 -10.86 -13.23 18.33
N LEU A 161 -10.06 -13.85 17.46
CA LEU A 161 -9.95 -15.31 17.36
C LEU A 161 -9.39 -15.95 18.63
N ILE A 162 -8.36 -15.36 19.22
CA ILE A 162 -7.78 -15.83 20.49
C ILE A 162 -8.82 -15.75 21.61
N MET A 163 -9.56 -14.64 21.67
CA MET A 163 -10.65 -14.47 22.65
C MET A 163 -11.73 -15.54 22.45
N MET A 164 -12.14 -15.81 21.21
CA MET A 164 -13.10 -16.88 20.88
C MET A 164 -12.65 -18.25 21.36
N TRP A 165 -11.37 -18.57 21.21
CA TRP A 165 -10.81 -19.86 21.64
C TRP A 165 -10.43 -19.92 23.12
N SER A 166 -10.55 -18.83 23.86
CA SER A 166 -10.26 -18.81 25.30
C SER A 166 -11.32 -19.58 26.09
N ASP A 167 -10.94 -20.18 27.21
CA ASP A 167 -11.85 -21.01 28.03
C ASP A 167 -13.06 -20.21 28.54
N MET A 168 -12.90 -18.90 28.72
CA MET A 168 -13.97 -17.99 29.15
C MET A 168 -15.07 -17.81 28.11
N PHE A 169 -14.72 -17.76 26.82
CA PHE A 169 -15.66 -17.39 25.75
C PHE A 169 -15.95 -18.53 24.77
N PHE A 170 -15.12 -19.57 24.75
CA PHE A 170 -15.35 -20.74 23.90
C PHE A 170 -16.74 -21.37 24.11
N PRO A 171 -17.27 -21.53 25.35
CA PRO A 171 -18.63 -22.05 25.55
C PRO A 171 -19.72 -21.20 24.88
N ILE A 172 -19.49 -19.88 24.73
CA ILE A 172 -20.44 -18.97 24.07
C ILE A 172 -20.38 -19.14 22.55
N SER A 173 -19.19 -19.17 21.96
CA SER A 173 -19.05 -19.44 20.52
C SER A 173 -19.47 -20.87 20.14
N ASP A 174 -19.27 -21.80 21.08
CA ASP A 174 -19.62 -23.22 21.08
C ASP A 174 -21.13 -23.51 21.04
N ALA A 175 -21.90 -22.59 21.64
CA ALA A 175 -23.29 -22.82 22.00
C ALA A 175 -24.15 -23.22 20.80
N SER A 176 -25.15 -24.07 21.05
CA SER A 176 -26.18 -24.36 20.05
C SER A 176 -26.94 -23.10 19.70
N SER A 177 -27.31 -22.94 18.43
CA SER A 177 -28.13 -21.83 17.96
C SER A 177 -29.49 -21.84 18.65
N ASP A 178 -29.82 -20.77 19.37
CA ASP A 178 -31.08 -20.60 20.11
C ASP A 178 -31.90 -19.40 19.60
N GLY A 179 -31.40 -18.68 18.59
CA GLY A 179 -32.01 -17.50 18.00
C GLY A 179 -31.78 -16.20 18.77
N ILE A 180 -31.05 -16.24 19.90
CA ILE A 180 -30.78 -15.07 20.75
C ILE A 180 -29.32 -14.65 20.60
N LEU A 181 -29.08 -13.49 20.00
CA LEU A 181 -27.73 -13.00 19.77
C LEU A 181 -26.98 -12.69 21.07
N ASN A 182 -25.85 -13.36 21.29
CA ASN A 182 -24.94 -13.03 22.37
C ASN A 182 -23.87 -12.01 21.93
N TYR A 183 -23.90 -10.81 22.50
CA TYR A 183 -22.96 -9.73 22.18
C TYR A 183 -21.67 -9.75 23.01
N ARG A 184 -21.58 -10.57 24.08
CA ARG A 184 -20.51 -10.49 25.08
C ARG A 184 -19.13 -10.70 24.46
N LEU A 185 -18.96 -11.75 23.66
CA LEU A 185 -17.69 -12.05 23.00
C LEU A 185 -17.32 -10.97 21.96
N LEU A 186 -18.29 -10.46 21.19
CA LEU A 186 -18.04 -9.40 20.21
C LEU A 186 -17.55 -8.10 20.89
N VAL A 187 -18.21 -7.67 21.97
CA VAL A 187 -17.83 -6.45 22.69
C VAL A 187 -16.50 -6.63 23.43
N ALA A 188 -16.31 -7.77 24.10
CA ALA A 188 -15.07 -8.08 24.80
C ALA A 188 -13.87 -8.15 23.86
N SER A 189 -14.03 -8.79 22.69
CA SER A 189 -12.99 -8.84 21.66
C SER A 189 -12.68 -7.46 21.08
N ALA A 190 -13.68 -6.63 20.79
CA ALA A 190 -13.47 -5.27 20.30
C ALA A 190 -12.70 -4.38 21.30
N ILE A 191 -13.05 -4.43 22.58
CA ILE A 191 -12.34 -3.68 23.63
C ILE A 191 -10.93 -4.22 23.85
N SER A 192 -10.77 -5.55 23.91
CA SER A 192 -9.46 -6.19 24.09
C SER A 192 -8.54 -5.88 22.92
N ALA A 193 -9.05 -5.94 21.69
CA ALA A 193 -8.30 -5.56 20.49
C ALA A 193 -7.90 -4.09 20.51
N PHE A 194 -8.77 -3.18 20.96
CA PHE A 194 -8.41 -1.76 21.13
C PHE A 194 -7.22 -1.59 22.10
N VAL A 195 -7.29 -2.25 23.25
CA VAL A 195 -6.28 -2.10 24.32
C VAL A 195 -4.96 -2.76 23.92
N ILE A 196 -4.99 -4.03 23.48
CA ILE A 196 -3.80 -4.80 23.11
C ILE A 196 -3.11 -4.17 21.90
N CYS A 197 -3.84 -3.86 20.82
CA CYS A 197 -3.25 -3.18 19.67
C CYS A 197 -2.73 -1.80 20.05
N GLY A 198 -3.43 -1.06 20.91
CA GLY A 198 -2.95 0.22 21.43
C GLY A 198 -1.59 0.11 22.11
N PHE A 199 -1.41 -0.86 23.01
CA PHE A 199 -0.14 -1.11 23.68
C PHE A 199 0.97 -1.55 22.70
N ILE A 200 0.63 -2.42 21.74
CA ILE A 200 1.58 -2.82 20.69
C ILE A 200 2.02 -1.61 19.88
N GLY A 201 1.10 -0.70 19.54
CA GLY A 201 1.43 0.58 18.89
C GLY A 201 2.42 1.43 19.70
N VAL A 202 2.28 1.48 21.03
CA VAL A 202 3.24 2.16 21.92
C VAL A 202 4.59 1.46 21.96
N ILE A 203 4.60 0.12 21.98
CA ILE A 203 5.84 -0.67 21.97
C ILE A 203 6.61 -0.41 20.68
N ILE A 204 5.93 -0.44 19.53
CA ILE A 204 6.53 -0.15 18.21
C ILE A 204 7.07 1.28 18.20
N ASP A 205 6.28 2.26 18.65
CA ASP A 205 6.72 3.66 18.71
C ASP A 205 8.00 3.84 19.55
N LYS A 206 8.04 3.25 20.76
CA LYS A 206 9.19 3.38 21.66
C LYS A 206 10.42 2.61 21.19
N SER A 207 10.24 1.42 20.60
CA SER A 207 11.34 0.52 20.22
C SER A 207 11.91 0.81 18.84
N VAL A 208 11.08 1.26 17.90
CA VAL A 208 11.44 1.43 16.48
C VAL A 208 11.51 2.90 16.09
N TYR A 209 10.41 3.65 16.25
CA TYR A 209 10.34 5.01 15.69
C TYR A 209 11.05 6.06 16.53
N LYS A 210 10.92 6.01 17.86
CA LYS A 210 11.58 6.95 18.78
C LYS A 210 13.10 7.00 18.60
N PRO A 211 13.85 5.88 18.51
CA PRO A 211 15.29 5.91 18.24
C PRO A 211 15.64 6.60 16.93
N LEU A 212 14.83 6.42 15.88
CA LEU A 212 15.05 7.01 14.57
C LEU A 212 14.75 8.52 14.58
N ARG A 213 13.66 8.94 15.22
CA ARG A 213 13.32 10.36 15.42
C ARG A 213 14.43 11.10 16.16
N LYS A 214 15.00 10.50 17.21
CA LYS A 214 16.13 11.07 17.96
C LYS A 214 17.40 11.27 17.12
N ARG A 215 17.52 10.58 15.99
CA ARG A 215 18.62 10.74 15.02
C ARG A 215 18.25 11.64 13.84
N PHE A 216 17.18 12.42 13.94
CA PHE A 216 16.66 13.30 12.88
C PHE A 216 16.43 12.57 11.55
N ALA A 217 15.98 11.32 11.61
CA ALA A 217 15.61 10.57 10.43
C ALA A 217 14.49 11.29 9.65
N SER A 218 14.58 11.30 8.33
CA SER A 218 13.55 11.91 7.47
C SER A 218 12.24 11.13 7.53
N ALA A 219 11.13 11.78 7.17
CA ALA A 219 9.81 11.13 7.09
C ALA A 219 9.82 9.89 6.15
N GLN A 220 10.62 9.94 5.09
CA GLN A 220 10.83 8.80 4.18
C GLN A 220 11.40 7.59 4.92
N VAL A 221 12.40 7.78 5.78
CA VAL A 221 13.02 6.70 6.54
C VAL A 221 12.02 6.09 7.54
N LEU A 222 11.23 6.92 8.23
CA LEU A 222 10.18 6.45 9.14
C LEU A 222 9.11 5.63 8.41
N MET A 223 8.68 6.11 7.24
CA MET A 223 7.72 5.43 6.38
C MET A 223 8.26 4.08 5.88
N ILE A 224 9.51 4.03 5.43
CA ILE A 224 10.16 2.78 5.03
C ILE A 224 10.32 1.81 6.21
N THR A 225 10.66 2.33 7.39
CA THR A 225 10.77 1.50 8.61
C THR A 225 9.43 0.87 8.97
N SER A 226 8.32 1.60 8.77
CA SER A 226 6.98 1.09 9.05
C SER A 226 6.60 -0.12 8.19
N LEU A 227 7.15 -0.23 6.98
CA LEU A 227 6.99 -1.39 6.12
C LEU A 227 7.78 -2.60 6.66
N GLY A 228 8.97 -2.39 7.22
CA GLY A 228 9.70 -3.43 7.96
C GLY A 228 8.93 -3.92 9.19
N VAL A 229 8.29 -3.01 9.92
CA VAL A 229 7.38 -3.35 11.03
C VAL A 229 6.17 -4.15 10.54
N ALA A 230 5.56 -3.75 9.42
CA ALA A 230 4.44 -4.45 8.82
C ALA A 230 4.81 -5.92 8.48
N MET A 231 5.95 -6.11 7.79
CA MET A 231 6.45 -7.45 7.46
C MET A 231 6.71 -8.29 8.71
N LEU A 232 7.25 -7.69 9.77
CA LEU A 232 7.52 -8.37 11.02
C LEU A 232 6.22 -8.82 11.71
N ILE A 233 5.24 -7.93 11.88
CA ILE A 233 3.95 -8.27 12.49
C ILE A 233 3.27 -9.39 11.70
N ARG A 234 3.22 -9.25 10.37
CA ARG A 234 2.61 -10.25 9.51
C ARG A 234 3.30 -11.59 9.60
N ALA A 235 4.63 -11.61 9.58
CA ALA A 235 5.40 -12.83 9.69
C ALA A 235 5.14 -13.53 11.03
N ILE A 236 5.02 -12.78 12.13
CA ILE A 236 4.63 -13.32 13.43
C ILE A 236 3.24 -13.98 13.37
N LEU A 237 2.27 -13.33 12.73
CA LEU A 237 0.92 -13.90 12.55
C LEU A 237 0.95 -15.17 11.70
N TYR A 238 1.70 -15.17 10.60
CA TYR A 238 1.92 -16.34 9.77
C TYR A 238 2.59 -17.49 10.52
N MET A 239 3.61 -17.22 11.32
CA MET A 239 4.24 -18.26 12.13
C MET A 239 3.26 -18.84 13.15
N ARG A 240 2.42 -18.00 13.79
CA ARG A 240 1.47 -18.43 14.83
C ARG A 240 0.22 -19.15 14.30
N PHE A 241 -0.30 -18.71 13.15
CA PHE A 241 -1.62 -19.14 12.63
C PHE A 241 -1.53 -19.84 11.26
N SER A 242 -0.33 -19.91 10.64
CA SER A 242 -0.13 -20.38 9.25
C SER A 242 -0.91 -19.53 8.22
N ALA A 243 -0.94 -19.95 6.97
CA ALA A 243 -1.75 -19.33 5.91
C ALA A 243 -3.23 -19.73 5.96
N LYS A 244 -3.66 -20.46 7.00
CA LYS A 244 -5.04 -20.88 7.15
C LYS A 244 -5.97 -19.68 7.32
N THR A 245 -7.19 -19.86 6.82
CA THR A 245 -8.28 -18.93 7.00
C THR A 245 -9.09 -19.34 8.22
N PHE A 246 -9.20 -18.45 9.18
CA PHE A 246 -10.07 -18.60 10.34
C PHE A 246 -11.21 -17.63 10.27
N ARG A 247 -12.31 -17.90 10.95
CA ARG A 247 -13.43 -16.96 11.03
C ARG A 247 -13.80 -16.76 12.48
N PHE A 248 -13.92 -15.50 12.88
CA PHE A 248 -14.38 -15.17 14.21
C PHE A 248 -15.90 -15.30 14.26
N ILE A 249 -16.38 -16.07 15.21
CA ILE A 249 -17.80 -16.38 15.39
C ILE A 249 -18.12 -16.00 16.83
N PRO A 250 -18.69 -14.81 17.07
CA PRO A 250 -19.04 -14.39 18.43
C PRO A 250 -20.00 -15.36 19.11
N ASP A 251 -20.89 -15.94 18.32
CA ASP A 251 -21.93 -16.90 18.70
C ASP A 251 -22.54 -17.45 17.39
N LYS A 252 -23.04 -18.70 17.36
CA LYS A 252 -23.52 -19.36 16.14
C LYS A 252 -24.71 -18.63 15.53
N ASP A 253 -25.54 -17.98 16.36
CA ASP A 253 -26.71 -17.23 15.91
C ASP A 253 -26.33 -16.04 15.01
N TRP A 254 -25.13 -15.48 15.12
CA TRP A 254 -24.66 -14.40 14.24
C TRP A 254 -24.52 -14.82 12.77
N ARG A 255 -24.50 -16.13 12.50
CA ARG A 255 -24.29 -16.71 11.17
C ARG A 255 -25.56 -17.22 10.51
N LEU A 256 -26.67 -17.25 11.21
CA LEU A 256 -27.93 -17.69 10.61
C LEU A 256 -28.33 -16.78 9.46
N LEU A 257 -28.95 -17.36 8.43
CA LEU A 257 -29.51 -16.58 7.34
C LEU A 257 -30.63 -15.65 7.84
N SER A 258 -31.35 -16.03 8.90
CA SER A 258 -32.35 -15.21 9.59
C SER A 258 -31.76 -14.07 10.41
N SER A 259 -30.45 -14.06 10.68
CA SER A 259 -29.77 -13.04 11.49
C SER A 259 -29.45 -11.79 10.67
N ASN A 260 -30.51 -11.19 10.14
CA ASN A 260 -30.46 -10.00 9.33
C ASN A 260 -31.64 -9.07 9.68
N VAL A 261 -31.47 -7.78 9.35
CA VAL A 261 -32.58 -6.83 9.32
C VAL A 261 -33.06 -6.74 7.89
N GLU A 262 -34.32 -7.08 7.66
CA GLU A 262 -34.98 -6.88 6.38
C GLU A 262 -35.26 -5.40 6.14
N VAL A 263 -34.61 -4.82 5.13
CA VAL A 263 -34.78 -3.42 4.75
C VAL A 263 -35.57 -3.37 3.45
N PRO A 264 -36.75 -2.73 3.42
CA PRO A 264 -37.50 -2.50 2.19
C PRO A 264 -36.60 -1.85 1.14
N THR A 265 -36.70 -2.27 -0.11
CA THR A 265 -35.83 -1.79 -1.17
C THR A 265 -36.57 -1.56 -2.47
N GLN A 266 -35.96 -0.74 -3.31
CA GLN A 266 -36.36 -0.51 -4.68
C GLN A 266 -35.15 -0.81 -5.56
N ARG A 267 -35.39 -1.38 -6.73
CA ARG A 267 -34.33 -1.65 -7.72
C ARG A 267 -34.42 -0.59 -8.82
N VAL A 268 -33.29 0.03 -9.09
CA VAL A 268 -33.10 1.00 -10.17
C VAL A 268 -32.33 0.30 -11.27
N ASP A 269 -33.00 0.06 -12.39
CA ASP A 269 -32.44 -0.57 -13.58
C ASP A 269 -31.96 0.56 -14.49
N VAL A 270 -30.63 0.70 -14.61
CA VAL A 270 -30.02 1.70 -15.50
C VAL A 270 -29.69 1.03 -16.82
N VAL A 271 -30.44 1.41 -17.86
CA VAL A 271 -30.33 0.84 -19.21
C VAL A 271 -29.39 1.70 -20.04
N VAL A 272 -28.26 1.12 -20.42
CA VAL A 272 -27.14 1.79 -21.08
C VAL A 272 -26.88 1.17 -22.45
N GLY A 273 -26.61 2.00 -23.46
CA GLY A 273 -26.33 1.56 -24.82
C GLY A 273 -27.49 1.79 -25.79
N SER A 274 -27.62 0.89 -26.78
CA SER A 274 -28.70 0.94 -27.77
C SER A 274 -30.05 0.73 -27.08
N ARG A 275 -30.92 1.72 -27.12
CA ARG A 275 -32.24 1.68 -26.47
C ARG A 275 -33.27 1.71 -27.58
N MET A 276 -33.92 0.57 -27.82
CA MET A 276 -34.97 0.46 -28.82
C MET A 276 -36.25 1.15 -28.32
N GLU A 277 -36.66 0.91 -27.07
CA GLU A 277 -37.85 1.56 -26.45
C GLU A 277 -37.78 1.72 -24.91
N GLU A 278 -36.72 1.25 -24.24
CA GLU A 278 -36.62 1.34 -22.78
C GLU A 278 -36.09 2.70 -22.27
N PRO A 279 -36.65 3.26 -21.18
CA PRO A 279 -36.12 4.47 -20.57
C PRO A 279 -34.73 4.23 -19.97
N PHE A 280 -33.90 5.28 -19.91
CA PHE A 280 -32.55 5.20 -19.33
C PHE A 280 -32.55 4.68 -17.88
N ILE A 281 -33.58 5.01 -17.11
CA ILE A 281 -33.79 4.58 -15.74
C ILE A 281 -35.18 3.99 -15.64
N ASN A 282 -35.26 2.74 -15.19
CA ASN A 282 -36.50 2.08 -14.81
C ASN A 282 -36.47 1.78 -13.31
N ILE A 283 -37.52 2.17 -12.58
CA ILE A 283 -37.61 1.96 -11.12
C ILE A 283 -38.60 0.84 -10.86
N VAL A 284 -38.09 -0.29 -10.36
CA VAL A 284 -38.87 -1.46 -10.00
C VAL A 284 -39.11 -1.45 -8.49
N SER A 285 -40.36 -1.26 -8.09
CA SER A 285 -40.78 -1.18 -6.68
C SER A 285 -41.09 -2.55 -6.06
N ASN A 286 -41.49 -3.54 -6.86
CA ASN A 286 -41.82 -4.89 -6.38
C ASN A 286 -40.57 -5.78 -6.29
N VAL A 287 -39.72 -5.51 -5.31
CA VAL A 287 -38.49 -6.28 -5.05
C VAL A 287 -38.49 -6.75 -3.61
N GLY A 288 -38.08 -7.99 -3.37
CA GLY A 288 -37.95 -8.54 -2.03
C GLY A 288 -37.05 -7.68 -1.14
N PRO A 289 -37.30 -7.62 0.18
CA PRO A 289 -36.49 -6.81 1.09
C PRO A 289 -35.03 -7.28 1.08
N TYR A 290 -34.12 -6.34 1.33
CA TYR A 290 -32.70 -6.64 1.44
C TYR A 290 -32.34 -7.00 2.88
N GLY A 291 -31.89 -8.23 3.11
CA GLY A 291 -31.40 -8.68 4.41
C GLY A 291 -30.00 -8.14 4.72
N PHE A 292 -29.89 -7.22 5.67
CA PHE A 292 -28.61 -6.69 6.14
C PHE A 292 -28.18 -7.36 7.46
N SER A 293 -27.14 -8.20 7.40
CA SER A 293 -26.67 -9.00 8.55
C SER A 293 -26.29 -8.14 9.76
N TYR A 294 -26.65 -8.61 10.97
CA TYR A 294 -26.29 -7.97 12.23
C TYR A 294 -24.77 -7.79 12.42
N SER A 295 -23.97 -8.71 11.89
CA SER A 295 -22.50 -8.59 11.90
C SER A 295 -22.01 -7.32 11.20
N LYS A 296 -22.60 -6.99 10.04
CA LYS A 296 -22.29 -5.77 9.27
C LYS A 296 -22.75 -4.51 10.01
N ILE A 297 -23.92 -4.57 10.65
CA ILE A 297 -24.44 -3.46 11.49
C ILE A 297 -23.48 -3.20 12.65
N ALA A 298 -23.04 -4.25 13.35
CA ALA A 298 -22.14 -4.12 14.49
C ALA A 298 -20.79 -3.47 14.11
N LEU A 299 -20.24 -3.80 12.93
CA LEU A 299 -19.08 -3.09 12.39
C LEU A 299 -19.39 -1.60 12.18
N VAL A 300 -20.42 -1.25 11.41
CA VAL A 300 -20.74 0.15 11.09
C VAL A 300 -20.96 0.97 12.36
N VAL A 301 -21.78 0.48 13.28
CA VAL A 301 -22.08 1.15 14.54
C VAL A 301 -20.84 1.25 15.44
N GLY A 302 -20.09 0.16 15.60
CA GLY A 302 -18.88 0.13 16.43
C GLY A 302 -17.83 1.13 15.94
N ILE A 303 -17.64 1.26 14.63
CA ILE A 303 -16.70 2.21 14.05
C ILE A 303 -17.17 3.66 14.18
N LEU A 304 -18.46 3.93 13.95
CA LEU A 304 -19.01 5.27 14.15
C LEU A 304 -18.88 5.72 15.61
N ILE A 305 -19.12 4.82 16.57
CA ILE A 305 -18.91 5.10 18.00
C ILE A 305 -17.44 5.40 18.29
N ALA A 306 -16.52 4.54 17.85
CA ALA A 306 -15.08 4.72 18.08
C ALA A 306 -14.56 6.05 17.51
N ILE A 307 -15.05 6.45 16.33
CA ILE A 307 -14.66 7.70 15.67
C ILE A 307 -15.31 8.91 16.32
N SER A 308 -16.57 8.81 16.74
CA SER A 308 -17.22 9.86 17.52
C SER A 308 -16.46 10.13 18.83
N LEU A 309 -16.04 9.08 19.53
CA LEU A 309 -15.19 9.17 20.71
C LEU A 309 -13.82 9.78 20.39
N LEU A 310 -13.16 9.37 19.31
CA LEU A 310 -11.90 9.98 18.87
C LEU A 310 -12.07 11.47 18.58
N MET A 311 -13.14 11.85 17.88
CA MET A 311 -13.44 13.23 17.53
C MET A 311 -13.73 14.06 18.78
N PHE A 312 -14.43 13.50 19.76
CA PHE A 312 -14.63 14.10 21.06
C PHE A 312 -13.29 14.33 21.78
N ILE A 313 -12.42 13.32 21.82
CA ILE A 313 -11.06 13.43 22.40
C ILE A 313 -10.27 14.54 21.70
N MET A 314 -10.23 14.54 20.37
CA MET A 314 -9.46 15.50 19.58
C MET A 314 -9.96 16.94 19.73
N HIS A 315 -11.27 17.17 19.84
CA HIS A 315 -11.84 18.52 19.83
C HIS A 315 -12.07 19.09 21.22
N LYS A 316 -12.45 18.26 22.19
CA LYS A 316 -12.94 18.72 23.50
C LYS A 316 -11.95 18.51 24.64
N THR A 317 -10.93 17.66 24.50
CA THR A 317 -10.01 17.34 25.61
C THR A 317 -8.69 18.10 25.57
N ILE A 318 -8.00 18.14 26.72
CA ILE A 318 -6.64 18.69 26.85
C ILE A 318 -5.64 17.89 26.02
N LEU A 319 -5.79 16.56 25.95
CA LEU A 319 -4.97 15.70 25.10
C LEU A 319 -5.08 16.12 23.64
N GLY A 320 -6.30 16.36 23.15
CA GLY A 320 -6.54 16.87 21.80
C GLY A 320 -5.90 18.23 21.53
N LYS A 321 -5.92 19.15 22.51
CA LYS A 321 -5.20 20.44 22.43
C LYS A 321 -3.69 20.24 22.31
N LYS A 322 -3.09 19.39 23.14
CA LYS A 322 -1.65 19.05 23.08
C LYS A 322 -1.27 18.39 21.75
N MET A 323 -2.09 17.45 21.25
CA MET A 323 -1.87 16.80 19.94
C MET A 323 -1.88 17.80 18.78
N ARG A 324 -2.78 18.79 18.79
CA ARG A 324 -2.81 19.84 17.77
C ARG A 324 -1.57 20.74 17.86
N ALA A 325 -1.16 21.15 19.06
CA ALA A 325 0.06 21.93 19.24
C ALA A 325 1.31 21.21 18.70
N VAL A 326 1.46 19.92 19.01
CA VAL A 326 2.57 19.09 18.50
C VAL A 326 2.52 18.87 16.99
N SER A 327 1.31 18.67 16.44
CA SER A 327 1.07 18.55 14.99
C SER A 327 1.54 19.81 14.23
N ASP A 328 1.22 20.98 14.77
CA ASP A 328 1.56 22.25 14.14
C ASP A 328 3.07 22.49 14.21
N ASN A 329 3.63 22.58 15.42
CA ASN A 329 5.06 22.76 15.63
C ASN A 329 5.53 21.99 16.89
N PRO A 330 6.19 20.83 16.73
CA PRO A 330 6.66 20.03 17.86
C PRO A 330 7.71 20.76 18.70
N ASP A 331 8.57 21.57 18.07
CA ASP A 331 9.63 22.30 18.77
C ASP A 331 9.02 23.39 19.67
N LEU A 332 8.07 24.18 19.16
CA LEU A 332 7.34 25.19 19.94
C LEU A 332 6.45 24.57 21.03
N ALA A 333 5.87 23.40 20.76
CA ALA A 333 5.12 22.66 21.76
C ALA A 333 6.04 22.21 22.92
N SER A 334 7.26 21.77 22.60
CA SER A 334 8.23 21.34 23.60
C SER A 334 8.71 22.48 24.50
N THR A 335 8.93 23.69 23.95
CA THR A 335 9.30 24.87 24.74
C THR A 335 8.15 25.35 25.64
N SER A 336 6.90 25.06 25.25
CA SER A 336 5.70 25.30 26.05
C SER A 336 5.44 24.24 27.13
N GLY A 337 6.41 23.34 27.40
CA GLY A 337 6.31 22.30 28.42
C GLY A 337 5.51 21.06 28.00
N ILE A 338 5.14 20.91 26.73
CA ILE A 338 4.44 19.71 26.24
C ILE A 338 5.47 18.63 25.94
N ASN A 339 5.36 17.48 26.62
CA ASN A 339 6.18 16.32 26.30
C ASN A 339 5.74 15.70 24.95
N VAL A 340 6.41 16.12 23.88
CA VAL A 340 6.17 15.70 22.49
C VAL A 340 6.22 14.17 22.34
N GLU A 341 7.16 13.52 23.02
CA GLU A 341 7.34 12.08 22.93
C GLU A 341 6.16 11.30 23.51
N ASN A 342 5.61 11.75 24.64
CA ASN A 342 4.38 11.17 25.18
C ASN A 342 3.17 11.41 24.26
N ILE A 343 3.13 12.54 23.55
CA ILE A 343 2.09 12.82 22.57
C ILE A 343 2.22 11.90 21.33
N HIS A 344 3.43 11.59 20.88
CA HIS A 344 3.66 10.59 19.84
C HIS A 344 3.22 9.18 20.28
N SER A 345 3.60 8.74 21.48
CA SER A 345 3.19 7.43 21.98
C SER A 345 1.68 7.32 22.22
N THR A 346 1.03 8.36 22.77
CA THR A 346 -0.44 8.37 22.95
C THR A 346 -1.19 8.41 21.62
N SER A 347 -0.67 9.13 20.62
CA SER A 347 -1.19 9.10 19.25
C SER A 347 -1.06 7.69 18.65
N SER A 348 0.07 7.02 18.88
CA SER A 348 0.30 5.64 18.44
C SER A 348 -0.68 4.67 19.11
N PHE A 349 -0.93 4.82 20.42
CA PHE A 349 -1.91 4.03 21.17
C PHE A 349 -3.32 4.17 20.59
N LEU A 350 -3.82 5.40 20.45
CA LEU A 350 -5.19 5.64 19.95
C LEU A 350 -5.35 5.17 18.50
N SER A 351 -4.35 5.41 17.66
CA SER A 351 -4.38 4.98 16.27
C SER A 351 -4.42 3.46 16.16
N ALA A 352 -3.47 2.79 16.81
CA ALA A 352 -3.37 1.34 16.79
C ALA A 352 -4.59 0.66 17.42
N GLY A 353 -5.13 1.25 18.49
CA GLY A 353 -6.34 0.74 19.14
C GLY A 353 -7.58 0.83 18.26
N ILE A 354 -7.83 1.94 17.57
CA ILE A 354 -8.98 2.06 16.66
C ILE A 354 -8.90 1.07 15.50
N SER A 355 -7.70 0.89 14.93
CA SER A 355 -7.50 -0.12 13.89
C SER A 355 -7.66 -1.54 14.43
N GLY A 356 -7.14 -1.86 15.62
CA GLY A 356 -7.36 -3.16 16.28
C GLY A 356 -8.83 -3.47 16.54
N LEU A 357 -9.58 -2.51 17.09
CA LEU A 357 -11.03 -2.62 17.29
C LEU A 357 -11.75 -2.91 15.97
N GLY A 358 -11.39 -2.18 14.90
CA GLY A 358 -11.94 -2.42 13.58
C GLY A 358 -11.64 -3.80 13.03
N GLY A 359 -10.43 -4.32 13.26
CA GLY A 359 -10.06 -5.68 12.91
C GLY A 359 -10.89 -6.74 13.62
N ALA A 360 -11.14 -6.57 14.91
CA ALA A 360 -11.96 -7.50 15.69
C ALA A 360 -13.41 -7.56 15.19
N LEU A 361 -14.02 -6.41 14.90
CA LEU A 361 -15.37 -6.33 14.35
C LEU A 361 -15.43 -6.89 12.91
N LEU A 362 -14.42 -6.62 12.09
CA LEU A 362 -14.33 -7.10 10.72
C LEU A 362 -14.16 -8.63 10.65
N ALA A 363 -13.47 -9.23 11.61
CA ALA A 363 -13.24 -10.67 11.69
C ALA A 363 -14.54 -11.48 11.80
N ALA A 364 -15.62 -10.89 12.30
CA ALA A 364 -16.95 -11.52 12.34
C ALA A 364 -17.58 -11.65 10.93
N ILE A 365 -17.15 -10.80 10.00
CA ILE A 365 -17.72 -10.68 8.65
C ILE A 365 -16.86 -11.42 7.63
N LEU A 366 -15.54 -11.20 7.68
CA LEU A 366 -14.61 -11.75 6.70
C LEU A 366 -13.74 -12.84 7.31
N PRO A 367 -13.41 -13.89 6.53
CA PRO A 367 -12.37 -14.83 6.96
C PRO A 367 -11.05 -14.08 7.12
N VAL A 368 -10.35 -14.41 8.20
CA VAL A 368 -9.09 -13.83 8.61
C VAL A 368 -7.97 -14.76 8.18
N ASN A 369 -7.06 -14.23 7.36
CA ASN A 369 -5.76 -14.82 7.09
C ASN A 369 -4.70 -13.70 7.17
N PRO A 370 -3.40 -14.02 7.23
CA PRO A 370 -2.38 -12.97 7.34
C PRO A 370 -2.20 -12.09 6.08
N GLU A 371 -2.94 -12.33 4.98
CA GLU A 371 -2.92 -11.51 3.76
C GLU A 371 -3.96 -10.38 3.78
N LEU A 372 -5.05 -10.55 4.53
CA LEU A 372 -6.20 -9.62 4.64
C LEU A 372 -5.79 -8.18 4.97
N GLY A 373 -4.71 -7.98 5.72
CA GLY A 373 -4.21 -6.65 6.05
C GLY A 373 -3.90 -5.80 4.81
N LEU A 374 -3.23 -6.37 3.80
CA LEU A 374 -2.82 -5.60 2.61
C LEU A 374 -4.02 -5.23 1.72
N SER A 375 -4.98 -6.14 1.56
CA SER A 375 -6.17 -5.88 0.73
C SER A 375 -7.01 -4.71 1.24
N LEU A 376 -6.92 -4.41 2.54
CA LEU A 376 -7.65 -3.30 3.17
C LEU A 376 -6.79 -2.04 3.35
N LEU A 377 -5.46 -2.20 3.45
CA LEU A 377 -4.52 -1.09 3.53
C LEU A 377 -4.62 -0.20 2.28
N LEU A 378 -4.69 -0.81 1.10
CA LEU A 378 -4.62 -0.09 -0.15
C LEU A 378 -5.85 0.81 -0.37
N PRO A 379 -7.11 0.33 -0.28
CA PRO A 379 -8.27 1.22 -0.38
C PRO A 379 -8.30 2.30 0.73
N ALA A 380 -7.80 2.00 1.93
CA ALA A 380 -7.65 2.99 2.98
C ALA A 380 -6.66 4.11 2.61
N PHE A 381 -5.63 3.83 1.81
CA PHE A 381 -4.80 4.89 1.25
C PHE A 381 -5.55 5.78 0.28
N ALA A 382 -6.41 5.22 -0.58
CA ALA A 382 -7.25 6.04 -1.44
C ALA A 382 -8.12 7.01 -0.63
N VAL A 383 -8.69 6.52 0.47
CA VAL A 383 -9.43 7.35 1.43
C VAL A 383 -8.58 8.47 2.01
N ILE A 384 -7.37 8.18 2.49
CA ILE A 384 -6.51 9.18 3.14
C ILE A 384 -6.05 10.24 2.15
N VAL A 385 -5.67 9.82 0.95
CA VAL A 385 -5.17 10.73 -0.08
C VAL A 385 -6.29 11.64 -0.56
N LEU A 386 -7.48 11.08 -0.81
CA LEU A 386 -8.67 11.87 -1.13
C LEU A 386 -9.07 12.80 0.03
N GLY A 387 -9.03 12.31 1.28
CA GLY A 387 -9.43 13.05 2.48
C GLY A 387 -8.42 14.10 2.96
N SER A 388 -7.24 14.16 2.32
CA SER A 388 -6.03 14.85 2.79
C SER A 388 -5.51 14.28 4.12
N ILE A 389 -4.25 13.84 4.14
CA ILE A 389 -3.71 12.99 5.22
C ILE A 389 -3.84 13.61 6.64
N THR A 390 -3.83 14.94 6.76
CA THR A 390 -3.88 15.64 8.05
C THR A 390 -5.29 15.94 8.57
N SER A 391 -6.34 15.69 7.77
CA SER A 391 -7.73 16.06 8.08
C SER A 391 -8.60 14.84 8.37
N ILE A 392 -8.77 14.50 9.65
CA ILE A 392 -9.66 13.39 10.08
C ILE A 392 -11.10 13.57 9.54
N PRO A 393 -11.75 14.77 9.59
CA PRO A 393 -13.07 14.95 8.99
C PRO A 393 -13.07 14.74 7.46
N GLY A 394 -12.00 15.15 6.77
CA GLY A 394 -11.85 14.92 5.35
C GLY A 394 -11.73 13.43 5.02
N VAL A 395 -11.02 12.67 5.87
CA VAL A 395 -10.89 11.21 5.78
C VAL A 395 -12.23 10.49 5.98
N ILE A 396 -13.07 10.95 6.91
CA ILE A 396 -14.42 10.40 7.10
C ILE A 396 -15.27 10.58 5.83
N LEU A 397 -15.29 11.79 5.26
CA LEU A 397 -16.01 12.07 4.02
C LEU A 397 -15.45 11.25 2.84
N ALA A 398 -14.13 11.16 2.73
CA ALA A 398 -13.46 10.39 1.69
C ALA A 398 -13.75 8.89 1.81
N ALA A 399 -13.84 8.34 3.03
CA ALA A 399 -14.20 6.94 3.25
C ALA A 399 -15.61 6.66 2.74
N PHE A 400 -16.54 7.59 2.96
CA PHE A 400 -17.90 7.50 2.43
C PHE A 400 -17.93 7.52 0.90
N ILE A 401 -17.20 8.45 0.28
CA ILE A 401 -17.12 8.54 -1.19
C ILE A 401 -16.50 7.26 -1.77
N ILE A 402 -15.39 6.78 -1.22
CA ILE A 402 -14.73 5.56 -1.69
C ILE A 402 -15.60 4.32 -1.45
N GLY A 403 -16.33 4.25 -0.33
CA GLY A 403 -17.29 3.19 -0.06
C GLY A 403 -18.44 3.16 -1.07
N ILE A 404 -18.97 4.32 -1.45
CA ILE A 404 -19.98 4.45 -2.53
C ILE A 404 -19.39 4.02 -3.87
N VAL A 405 -18.20 4.51 -4.23
CA VAL A 405 -17.53 4.14 -5.49
C VAL A 405 -17.37 2.62 -5.56
N ARG A 406 -16.89 1.98 -4.48
CA ARG A 406 -16.77 0.52 -4.38
C ARG A 406 -18.11 -0.19 -4.55
N ALA A 407 -19.16 0.25 -3.86
CA ALA A 407 -20.48 -0.38 -3.87
C ALA A 407 -21.23 -0.24 -5.21
N ILE A 408 -21.07 0.88 -5.91
CA ILE A 408 -21.68 1.12 -7.24
C ILE A 408 -20.91 0.39 -8.33
N SER A 409 -19.59 0.25 -8.18
CA SER A 409 -18.73 -0.35 -9.20
C SER A 409 -19.07 -1.81 -9.48
N GLU A 410 -19.44 -2.59 -8.47
CA GLU A 410 -19.67 -4.03 -8.63
C GLU A 410 -20.87 -4.34 -9.55
N PRO A 411 -22.10 -3.80 -9.34
CA PRO A 411 -23.19 -3.97 -10.30
C PRO A 411 -22.89 -3.42 -11.70
N LEU A 412 -22.15 -2.31 -11.79
CA LEU A 412 -21.76 -1.71 -13.06
C LEU A 412 -20.84 -2.66 -13.86
N LEU A 413 -19.81 -3.20 -13.21
CA LEU A 413 -18.83 -4.09 -13.85
C LEU A 413 -19.45 -5.44 -14.22
N ILE A 414 -20.30 -6.00 -13.36
CA ILE A 414 -21.03 -7.24 -13.64
C ILE A 414 -22.00 -7.06 -14.80
N GLY A 415 -22.71 -5.93 -14.85
CA GLY A 415 -23.68 -5.67 -15.92
C GLY A 415 -23.03 -5.27 -17.25
N ALA A 416 -21.85 -4.66 -17.22
CA ALA A 416 -21.07 -4.33 -18.43
C ALA A 416 -20.31 -5.55 -19.00
N GLY A 417 -20.03 -6.56 -18.17
CA GLY A 417 -19.32 -7.78 -18.57
C GLY A 417 -20.19 -8.77 -19.34
N ASN A 418 -19.57 -9.51 -20.25
CA ASN A 418 -20.18 -10.66 -20.93
C ASN A 418 -20.62 -11.71 -19.92
N ALA A 419 -21.67 -12.48 -20.22
CA ALA A 419 -22.24 -13.47 -19.31
C ALA A 419 -21.21 -14.47 -18.74
N LEU A 420 -20.21 -14.86 -19.54
CA LEU A 420 -19.12 -15.76 -19.15
C LEU A 420 -18.08 -15.11 -18.23
N ASP A 421 -17.91 -13.78 -18.33
CA ASP A 421 -16.87 -13.02 -17.61
C ASP A 421 -17.42 -12.24 -16.40
N ARG A 422 -18.72 -12.33 -16.11
CA ARG A 422 -19.35 -11.64 -14.96
C ARG A 422 -18.67 -11.95 -13.61
N PRO A 423 -18.29 -13.20 -13.30
CA PRO A 423 -17.62 -13.50 -12.04
C PRO A 423 -16.25 -12.83 -11.90
N THR A 424 -15.52 -12.67 -13.02
CA THR A 424 -14.20 -12.04 -13.03
C THR A 424 -14.30 -10.52 -13.05
N ALA A 425 -15.31 -9.96 -13.73
CA ALA A 425 -15.58 -8.53 -13.77
C ALA A 425 -15.86 -7.92 -12.38
N GLY A 426 -16.51 -8.67 -11.48
CA GLY A 426 -16.72 -8.25 -10.08
C GLY A 426 -15.41 -8.00 -9.32
N GLY A 427 -14.32 -8.70 -9.67
CA GLY A 427 -13.00 -8.51 -9.06
C GLY A 427 -12.43 -7.10 -9.28
N PHE A 428 -12.71 -6.48 -10.44
CA PHE A 428 -12.25 -5.12 -10.74
C PHE A 428 -12.80 -4.06 -9.80
N ALA A 429 -13.92 -4.32 -9.13
CA ALA A 429 -14.47 -3.37 -8.18
C ALA A 429 -13.46 -3.08 -7.05
N GLU A 430 -12.49 -3.98 -6.77
CA GLU A 430 -11.45 -3.77 -5.75
C GLU A 430 -10.50 -2.64 -6.14
N VAL A 431 -10.34 -2.45 -7.45
CA VAL A 431 -9.41 -1.50 -8.04
C VAL A 431 -10.03 -0.13 -8.25
N MET A 432 -11.36 -0.07 -8.35
CA MET A 432 -12.10 1.16 -8.65
C MET A 432 -11.81 2.32 -7.69
N PRO A 433 -11.63 2.11 -6.37
CA PRO A 433 -11.13 3.16 -5.46
C PRO A 433 -9.84 3.84 -5.93
N PHE A 434 -8.90 3.11 -6.53
CA PHE A 434 -7.61 3.64 -6.99
C PHE A 434 -7.73 4.37 -8.31
N ILE A 435 -8.45 3.80 -9.28
CA ILE A 435 -8.71 4.44 -10.57
C ILE A 435 -9.40 5.78 -10.33
N PHE A 436 -10.43 5.75 -9.47
CA PHE A 436 -11.15 6.93 -9.04
C PHE A 436 -10.24 7.93 -8.33
N LEU A 437 -9.38 7.48 -7.40
CA LEU A 437 -8.41 8.34 -6.73
C LEU A 437 -7.46 9.03 -7.72
N ILE A 438 -6.88 8.29 -8.66
CA ILE A 438 -5.96 8.82 -9.68
C ILE A 438 -6.70 9.88 -10.51
N GLY A 439 -7.94 9.59 -10.92
CA GLY A 439 -8.80 10.55 -11.61
C GLY A 439 -9.05 11.82 -10.80
N VAL A 440 -9.34 11.70 -9.51
CA VAL A 440 -9.54 12.88 -8.64
C VAL A 440 -8.23 13.64 -8.42
N LEU A 441 -7.10 12.97 -8.25
CA LEU A 441 -5.80 13.62 -8.03
C LEU A 441 -5.29 14.37 -9.28
N LEU A 442 -5.61 13.87 -10.47
CA LEU A 442 -5.38 14.58 -11.75
C LEU A 442 -6.09 15.94 -11.78
N LEU A 443 -7.28 16.00 -11.20
CA LEU A 443 -8.05 17.23 -11.06
C LEU A 443 -7.57 18.08 -9.87
N MET A 444 -7.28 17.42 -8.77
CA MET A 444 -7.12 18.02 -7.44
C MET A 444 -5.99 17.37 -6.64
N PRO A 445 -4.73 17.75 -6.88
CA PRO A 445 -3.55 17.16 -6.22
C PRO A 445 -3.51 17.40 -4.69
N SER A 446 -4.36 18.28 -4.17
CA SER A 446 -4.43 18.61 -2.73
C SER A 446 -5.41 17.74 -1.92
N GLY A 447 -6.26 16.96 -2.57
CA GLY A 447 -7.39 16.25 -1.94
C GLY A 447 -8.55 17.16 -1.48
N LEU A 448 -9.65 16.53 -1.06
CA LEU A 448 -10.89 17.17 -0.57
C LEU A 448 -10.67 17.89 0.79
N GLY A 449 -9.86 17.33 1.68
CA GLY A 449 -9.68 17.86 3.03
C GLY A 449 -9.09 19.27 3.06
N ASN A 450 -8.13 19.57 2.18
CA ASN A 450 -7.57 20.91 2.05
C ASN A 450 -8.63 21.93 1.59
N ALA A 451 -9.54 21.53 0.71
CA ALA A 451 -10.62 22.42 0.25
C ALA A 451 -11.66 22.67 1.34
N LEU A 452 -12.05 21.65 2.10
CA LEU A 452 -12.88 21.79 3.30
C LEU A 452 -12.25 22.75 4.32
N HIS A 453 -10.94 22.63 4.57
CA HIS A 453 -10.21 23.53 5.43
C HIS A 453 -10.26 24.97 4.93
N LYS A 454 -9.96 25.21 3.65
CA LYS A 454 -10.05 26.54 3.02
C LYS A 454 -11.46 27.12 3.10
N TRP A 455 -12.50 26.30 2.89
CA TRP A 455 -13.89 26.71 3.03
C TRP A 455 -14.21 27.14 4.45
N ASN A 456 -13.84 26.35 5.46
CA ASN A 456 -14.02 26.70 6.87
C ASN A 456 -13.31 28.01 7.22
N VAL A 457 -12.04 28.18 6.83
CA VAL A 457 -11.31 29.45 7.04
C VAL A 457 -12.03 30.63 6.38
N SER A 458 -12.51 30.47 5.15
CA SER A 458 -13.26 31.53 4.46
C SER A 458 -14.60 31.85 5.15
N ARG A 459 -15.28 30.84 5.68
CA ARG A 459 -16.52 30.98 6.45
C ARG A 459 -16.25 31.73 7.75
N PHE A 460 -15.20 31.39 8.51
CA PHE A 460 -14.82 32.09 9.73
C PHE A 460 -14.37 33.54 9.45
N LYS A 461 -13.54 33.78 8.42
CA LYS A 461 -13.19 35.15 8.00
C LYS A 461 -14.41 35.98 7.60
N ASN A 462 -15.40 35.36 6.95
CA ASN A 462 -16.64 36.03 6.56
C ASN A 462 -17.56 36.26 7.78
N LEU A 463 -17.61 35.34 8.74
CA LEU A 463 -18.32 35.50 10.01
C LEU A 463 -17.66 36.58 10.89
N GLU A 464 -16.34 36.70 10.89
CA GLU A 464 -15.61 37.78 11.55
C GLU A 464 -15.82 39.13 10.84
N LYS A 465 -15.85 39.16 9.50
CA LYS A 465 -16.24 40.37 8.74
C LYS A 465 -17.70 40.75 8.98
N GLN A 466 -18.62 39.80 9.12
CA GLN A 466 -20.01 40.06 9.50
C GLN A 466 -20.11 40.53 10.95
N LYS A 467 -19.38 39.91 11.89
CA LYS A 467 -19.29 40.36 13.28
C LYS A 467 -18.67 41.76 13.42
N ARG A 468 -17.68 42.14 12.58
CA ARG A 468 -17.13 43.50 12.53
C ARG A 468 -18.08 44.53 11.92
N LYS A 469 -19.04 44.13 11.08
CA LYS A 469 -20.09 45.02 10.54
C LYS A 469 -21.30 45.14 11.47
N SER A 470 -21.51 44.18 12.37
CA SER A 470 -22.56 44.23 13.40
C SER A 470 -22.04 44.74 14.75
N LEU A 471 -20.79 45.18 14.84
CA LEU A 471 -20.18 45.74 16.06
C LEU A 471 -20.32 47.28 16.11
N PHE A 472 -21.50 47.79 15.77
CA PHE A 472 -21.88 49.19 16.01
C PHE A 472 -23.30 49.35 16.57
N PHE A 473 -23.93 48.26 17.00
CA PHE A 473 -25.22 48.34 17.68
C PHE A 473 -25.42 47.08 18.51
N VAL A 474 -25.76 47.22 19.78
CA VAL A 474 -26.00 46.16 20.78
C VAL A 474 -24.77 45.79 21.63
N THR A 475 -24.37 46.74 22.48
CA THR A 475 -23.68 46.44 23.75
C THR A 475 -24.60 46.42 24.98
N ASP A 476 -25.91 46.71 24.87
CA ASP A 476 -26.76 46.89 26.06
C ASP A 476 -27.88 45.85 26.29
N LEU A 477 -27.96 44.74 25.52
CA LEU A 477 -29.03 43.74 25.72
C LEU A 477 -28.59 42.43 26.42
N PHE A 478 -27.28 42.20 26.56
CA PHE A 478 -26.76 40.91 27.03
C PHE A 478 -26.64 40.80 28.56
N GLU A 479 -26.79 41.92 29.28
CA GLU A 479 -26.72 41.95 30.74
C GLU A 479 -28.06 41.60 31.41
N VAL A 480 -29.18 41.75 30.69
CA VAL A 480 -30.54 41.46 31.20
C VAL A 480 -30.93 39.99 31.00
N PHE A 481 -30.49 39.34 29.91
CA PHE A 481 -30.86 37.94 29.61
C PHE A 481 -30.08 36.90 30.43
N SER A 482 -28.90 37.27 30.94
CA SER A 482 -28.05 36.38 31.75
C SER A 482 -28.59 36.11 33.16
N ARG A 483 -29.43 37.01 33.70
CA ARG A 483 -30.06 36.88 35.03
C ARG A 483 -31.31 36.00 35.03
N PHE A 484 -32.00 35.84 33.90
CA PHE A 484 -33.21 35.01 33.80
C PHE A 484 -32.88 33.52 33.58
N LEU A 485 -31.79 33.21 32.88
CA LEU A 485 -31.39 31.82 32.58
C LEU A 485 -30.76 31.09 33.77
N THR A 486 -30.20 31.83 34.74
CA THR A 486 -29.58 31.26 35.95
C THR A 486 -30.60 30.81 36.99
N GLN A 487 -31.82 31.36 36.99
CA GLN A 487 -32.90 30.91 37.89
C GLN A 487 -33.66 29.68 37.36
N ALA A 488 -33.73 29.48 36.03
CA ALA A 488 -34.38 28.30 35.44
C ALA A 488 -33.53 27.02 35.54
N ILE A 489 -32.19 27.15 35.53
CA ILE A 489 -31.27 26.00 35.54
C ILE A 489 -31.13 25.39 36.96
N ASN A 490 -31.31 26.18 38.02
CA ASN A 490 -31.21 25.68 39.40
C ASN A 490 -32.44 24.88 39.87
N LEU A 491 -33.59 24.97 39.17
CA LEU A 491 -34.81 24.23 39.51
C LEU A 491 -34.88 22.82 38.87
N VAL A 492 -34.13 22.58 37.80
CA VAL A 492 -34.08 21.26 37.12
C VAL A 492 -32.97 20.36 37.68
N VAL A 493 -31.92 20.95 38.24
CA VAL A 493 -30.77 20.21 38.80
C VAL A 493 -31.05 19.60 40.19
N GLN A 494 -32.08 20.05 40.91
CA GLN A 494 -32.43 19.50 42.24
C GLN A 494 -33.42 18.32 42.22
N ARG A 495 -33.97 17.90 41.07
CA ARG A 495 -34.96 16.80 41.01
C ARG A 495 -34.48 15.48 40.36
N LEU A 496 -33.20 15.35 40.01
CA LEU A 496 -32.64 14.14 39.38
C LEU A 496 -31.56 13.44 40.22
N MET A 497 -31.77 13.30 41.53
CA MET A 497 -30.97 12.43 42.39
C MET A 497 -31.82 11.50 43.25
N ILE A 498 -32.55 10.59 42.61
CA ILE A 498 -33.00 9.34 43.24
C ILE A 498 -32.91 8.22 42.19
N ILE A 499 -31.90 7.35 42.32
CA ILE A 499 -32.01 5.88 42.30
C ILE A 499 -30.63 5.33 42.73
N LYS A 500 -30.59 4.84 43.98
CA LYS A 500 -29.55 3.96 44.52
C LYS A 500 -29.82 2.55 43.97
N SER A 501 -28.88 1.96 43.26
CA SER A 501 -28.45 0.55 43.43
C SER A 501 -27.54 0.13 42.28
N HIS A 502 -26.27 -0.15 42.59
CA HIS A 502 -25.42 -1.23 42.03
C HIS A 502 -23.98 -1.00 42.49
N ARG A 503 -23.76 -1.15 43.81
CA ARG A 503 -22.41 -1.18 44.39
C ARG A 503 -21.70 -2.53 44.22
N LEU A 504 -22.37 -3.55 43.65
CA LEU A 504 -21.76 -4.87 43.38
C LEU A 504 -20.93 -4.93 42.09
N PHE A 505 -21.18 -4.06 41.10
CA PHE A 505 -20.44 -4.10 39.83
C PHE A 505 -19.05 -3.43 39.93
N LEU A 506 -18.88 -2.47 40.84
CA LEU A 506 -17.60 -1.79 41.07
C LEU A 506 -16.59 -2.67 41.81
N ILE A 507 -17.07 -3.57 42.69
CA ILE A 507 -16.21 -4.45 43.49
C ILE A 507 -15.64 -5.58 42.62
N TYR A 508 -16.40 -6.07 41.64
CA TYR A 508 -15.92 -7.05 40.67
C TYR A 508 -14.86 -6.47 39.72
N ILE A 509 -15.00 -5.20 39.30
CA ILE A 509 -14.00 -4.52 38.47
C ILE A 509 -12.70 -4.21 39.24
N ILE A 510 -12.78 -3.99 40.56
CA ILE A 510 -11.61 -3.66 41.38
C ILE A 510 -10.83 -4.94 41.78
N GLN A 511 -11.49 -6.07 42.01
CA GLN A 511 -10.81 -7.35 42.30
C GLN A 511 -10.14 -7.97 41.06
N VAL A 512 -10.69 -7.77 39.87
CA VAL A 512 -10.05 -8.21 38.61
C VAL A 512 -8.82 -7.35 38.27
N LYS A 513 -8.76 -6.11 38.78
CA LYS A 513 -7.68 -5.17 38.49
C LYS A 513 -6.36 -5.53 39.17
N SER A 514 -6.38 -6.08 40.39
CA SER A 514 -5.14 -6.44 41.11
C SER A 514 -4.49 -7.71 40.55
N TYR A 515 -5.29 -8.71 40.19
CA TYR A 515 -4.76 -9.97 39.65
C TYR A 515 -4.23 -9.83 38.20
N ILE A 516 -4.91 -9.04 37.36
CA ILE A 516 -4.44 -8.77 35.99
C ILE A 516 -3.24 -7.81 35.99
N LEU A 517 -3.17 -6.83 36.90
CA LEU A 517 -1.98 -5.97 36.97
C LEU A 517 -0.74 -6.76 37.42
N GLU A 518 -0.86 -7.64 38.41
CA GLU A 518 0.28 -8.42 38.92
C GLU A 518 0.80 -9.40 37.87
N LEU A 519 -0.09 -10.13 37.18
CA LEU A 519 0.28 -11.00 36.06
C LEU A 519 0.91 -10.20 34.89
N TYR A 520 0.38 -9.01 34.60
CA TYR A 520 0.89 -8.12 33.56
C TYR A 520 2.27 -7.54 33.89
N PHE A 521 2.51 -7.16 35.14
CA PHE A 521 3.81 -6.64 35.59
C PHE A 521 4.87 -7.73 35.67
N GLU A 522 4.52 -8.96 36.06
CA GLU A 522 5.48 -10.06 36.10
C GLU A 522 5.91 -10.50 34.68
N VAL A 523 4.96 -10.60 33.75
CA VAL A 523 5.24 -10.87 32.34
C VAL A 523 6.04 -9.73 31.70
N LEU A 524 5.70 -8.46 31.96
CA LEU A 524 6.47 -7.31 31.45
C LEU A 524 7.90 -7.26 31.99
N ASN A 525 8.11 -7.60 33.26
CA ASN A 525 9.44 -7.60 33.86
C ASN A 525 10.30 -8.75 33.34
N ARG A 526 9.71 -9.95 33.15
CA ARG A 526 10.41 -11.07 32.50
C ARG A 526 10.73 -10.75 31.04
N ILE A 527 9.74 -10.30 30.26
CA ILE A 527 9.95 -9.87 28.87
C ILE A 527 11.00 -8.76 28.81
N GLY A 528 10.96 -7.79 29.72
CA GLY A 528 11.94 -6.69 29.83
C GLY A 528 13.37 -7.19 30.03
N SER A 529 13.56 -8.21 30.88
CA SER A 529 14.87 -8.82 31.13
C SER A 529 15.42 -9.58 29.92
N TYR A 530 14.58 -10.34 29.21
CA TYR A 530 14.97 -11.02 27.96
C TYR A 530 15.18 -10.04 26.79
N LEU A 531 14.36 -8.99 26.69
CA LEU A 531 14.56 -7.89 25.75
C LEU A 531 15.86 -7.15 26.04
N GLN A 532 16.27 -7.04 27.31
CA GLN A 532 17.57 -6.47 27.67
C GLN A 532 18.73 -7.37 27.19
N ILE A 533 18.59 -8.69 27.25
CA ILE A 533 19.58 -9.64 26.71
C ILE A 533 19.70 -9.49 25.19
N VAL A 534 18.56 -9.43 24.47
CA VAL A 534 18.52 -9.22 23.01
C VAL A 534 19.01 -7.82 22.62
N LEU A 535 18.66 -6.79 23.39
CA LEU A 535 19.14 -5.41 23.18
C LEU A 535 20.62 -5.26 23.55
N ASN A 536 21.15 -6.06 24.46
CA ASN A 536 22.57 -6.11 24.78
C ASN A 536 23.36 -6.90 23.73
N MET A 537 22.78 -7.92 23.08
CA MET A 537 23.34 -8.49 21.84
C MET A 537 23.41 -7.44 20.72
N ALA A 538 22.41 -6.54 20.62
CA ALA A 538 22.44 -5.43 19.67
C ALA A 538 23.42 -4.29 20.04
N LYS A 539 24.01 -4.32 21.24
CA LYS A 539 25.07 -3.41 21.70
C LYS A 539 26.47 -4.02 21.57
N TRP A 540 26.64 -5.11 20.82
CA TRP A 540 27.99 -5.55 20.48
C TRP A 540 28.71 -4.41 19.75
N PRO A 541 29.84 -3.91 20.27
CA PRO A 541 30.66 -2.96 19.53
C PRO A 541 31.02 -3.65 18.23
N THR A 542 30.60 -3.05 17.10
CA THR A 542 30.99 -3.55 15.79
C THR A 542 32.51 -3.69 15.80
N PRO A 543 33.07 -4.88 15.61
CA PRO A 543 34.52 -5.02 15.54
C PRO A 543 35.01 -4.05 14.47
N GLN A 544 35.88 -3.11 14.86
CA GLN A 544 36.61 -2.27 13.91
C GLN A 544 37.66 -3.13 13.19
N LEU A 545 37.24 -4.24 12.58
CA LEU A 545 38.15 -5.19 11.92
C LEU A 545 38.93 -4.52 10.78
N LEU A 546 38.39 -3.42 10.22
CA LEU A 546 39.07 -2.57 9.25
C LEU A 546 38.67 -1.10 9.49
N LYS A 547 39.61 -0.21 9.89
CA LYS A 547 39.43 1.25 9.86
C LYS A 547 39.43 1.76 8.40
N ILE A 548 38.42 1.36 7.62
CA ILE A 548 38.22 1.85 6.26
C ILE A 548 37.07 2.84 6.25
N ASP A 549 37.37 4.08 5.87
CA ASP A 549 36.35 5.11 5.66
C ASP A 549 35.49 4.77 4.43
N LYS A 550 34.29 4.26 4.69
CA LYS A 550 33.31 3.85 3.66
C LYS A 550 32.83 5.02 2.79
N GLU A 551 32.94 6.25 3.30
CA GLU A 551 32.54 7.47 2.60
C GLU A 551 33.59 7.95 1.57
N THR A 552 34.78 7.34 1.54
CA THR A 552 35.78 7.60 0.50
C THR A 552 35.59 6.70 -0.71
N ASN A 553 35.96 7.17 -1.91
CA ASN A 553 35.83 6.35 -3.13
C ASN A 553 36.65 5.05 -3.05
N ARG A 554 37.90 5.13 -2.60
CA ARG A 554 38.78 3.96 -2.42
C ARG A 554 38.22 3.01 -1.36
N GLY A 555 37.84 3.51 -0.18
CA GLY A 555 37.29 2.67 0.88
C GLY A 555 35.99 1.97 0.49
N SER A 556 35.10 2.66 -0.24
CA SER A 556 33.88 2.08 -0.77
C SER A 556 34.14 0.93 -1.76
N TRP A 557 35.16 1.01 -2.61
CA TRP A 557 35.54 -0.08 -3.52
C TRP A 557 36.17 -1.27 -2.80
N ILE A 558 37.01 -1.04 -1.79
CA ILE A 558 37.61 -2.13 -0.99
C ILE A 558 36.52 -2.91 -0.27
N ILE A 559 35.58 -2.21 0.38
CA ILE A 559 34.48 -2.87 1.10
C ILE A 559 33.56 -3.61 0.14
N PHE A 560 33.28 -3.04 -1.03
CA PHE A 560 32.54 -3.74 -2.08
C PHE A 560 33.24 -5.05 -2.47
N GLY A 561 34.56 -5.03 -2.69
CA GLY A 561 35.34 -6.23 -3.02
C GLY A 561 35.32 -7.29 -1.91
N VAL A 562 35.51 -6.88 -0.64
CA VAL A 562 35.47 -7.78 0.52
C VAL A 562 34.09 -8.42 0.69
N LEU A 563 33.02 -7.62 0.61
CA LEU A 563 31.66 -8.13 0.72
C LEU A 563 31.32 -9.05 -0.45
N LEU A 564 31.67 -8.67 -1.68
CA LEU A 564 31.45 -9.49 -2.86
C LEU A 564 32.15 -10.84 -2.75
N PHE A 565 33.43 -10.85 -2.35
CA PHE A 565 34.18 -12.07 -2.13
C PHE A 565 33.53 -12.96 -1.08
N GLY A 566 33.16 -12.40 0.08
CA GLY A 566 32.47 -13.14 1.12
C GLY A 566 31.14 -13.75 0.66
N LEU A 567 30.34 -13.01 -0.11
CA LEU A 567 29.06 -13.50 -0.63
C LEU A 567 29.21 -14.57 -1.72
N ILE A 568 30.21 -14.45 -2.59
CA ILE A 568 30.56 -15.49 -3.57
C ILE A 568 31.00 -16.75 -2.83
N LEU A 569 31.86 -16.62 -1.82
CA LEU A 569 32.32 -17.75 -1.01
C LEU A 569 31.13 -18.47 -0.35
N ILE A 570 30.21 -17.74 0.28
CA ILE A 570 29.01 -18.34 0.88
C ILE A 570 28.15 -19.05 -0.18
N SER A 571 27.98 -18.45 -1.36
CA SER A 571 27.20 -19.05 -2.46
C SER A 571 27.79 -20.37 -2.95
N ILE A 572 29.13 -20.44 -3.03
CA ILE A 572 29.86 -21.65 -3.40
C ILE A 572 29.78 -22.69 -2.27
N LEU A 573 29.82 -22.28 -1.01
CA LEU A 573 29.74 -23.17 0.15
C LEU A 573 28.32 -23.73 0.43
N LEU A 574 27.27 -23.20 -0.19
CA LEU A 574 25.91 -23.75 -0.03
C LEU A 574 25.87 -25.24 -0.41
N PRO A 575 25.26 -26.12 0.42
CA PRO A 575 25.23 -27.55 0.11
C PRO A 575 24.34 -27.84 -1.09
N SER A 576 24.70 -28.87 -1.86
CA SER A 576 23.97 -29.37 -3.02
C SER A 576 24.18 -30.88 -3.16
N VAL A 577 23.19 -31.59 -3.73
CA VAL A 577 23.20 -33.06 -3.83
C VAL A 577 24.16 -33.56 -4.91
N SER A 578 24.25 -32.82 -6.02
CA SER A 578 25.09 -33.16 -7.17
C SER A 578 25.77 -31.93 -7.73
N TYR A 579 26.82 -32.15 -8.53
CA TYR A 579 27.49 -31.05 -9.24
C TYR A 579 26.53 -30.35 -10.23
N TYR A 580 25.67 -31.11 -10.94
CA TYR A 580 24.67 -30.53 -11.84
C TYR A 580 23.66 -29.62 -11.11
N THR A 581 23.12 -30.08 -9.98
CA THR A 581 22.21 -29.28 -9.16
C THR A 581 22.90 -28.07 -8.54
N LYS A 582 24.21 -28.17 -8.25
CA LYS A 582 25.03 -27.06 -7.77
C LYS A 582 25.19 -25.98 -8.83
N VAL A 583 25.47 -26.36 -10.08
CA VAL A 583 25.53 -25.44 -11.22
C VAL A 583 24.18 -24.76 -11.44
N MET A 584 23.07 -25.50 -11.41
CA MET A 584 21.72 -24.90 -11.50
C MET A 584 21.44 -23.92 -10.36
N GLN A 585 21.82 -24.26 -9.12
CA GLN A 585 21.64 -23.40 -7.95
C GLN A 585 22.42 -22.09 -8.11
N ILE A 586 23.71 -22.15 -8.48
CA ILE A 586 24.55 -20.98 -8.70
C ILE A 586 24.01 -20.14 -9.87
N ALA A 587 23.64 -20.78 -10.99
CA ALA A 587 23.06 -20.09 -12.14
C ALA A 587 21.78 -19.33 -11.73
N ARG A 588 20.91 -19.96 -10.94
CA ARG A 588 19.68 -19.31 -10.44
C ARG A 588 19.97 -18.16 -9.48
N ILE A 589 20.98 -18.28 -8.61
CA ILE A 589 21.44 -17.19 -7.73
C ILE A 589 21.90 -15.99 -8.59
N VAL A 590 22.73 -16.24 -9.60
CA VAL A 590 23.26 -15.19 -10.49
C VAL A 590 22.15 -14.54 -11.32
N ALA A 591 21.20 -15.35 -11.83
CA ALA A 591 20.04 -14.86 -12.56
C ALA A 591 19.18 -13.91 -11.69
N LEU A 592 18.85 -14.34 -10.48
CA LEU A 592 18.09 -13.51 -9.53
C LEU A 592 18.89 -12.28 -9.08
N LEU A 593 20.20 -12.40 -8.90
CA LEU A 593 21.08 -11.27 -8.59
C LEU A 593 21.02 -10.20 -9.68
N GLY A 594 21.08 -10.59 -10.95
CA GLY A 594 20.91 -9.68 -12.08
C GLY A 594 19.55 -8.99 -12.06
N ILE A 595 18.47 -9.76 -11.88
CA ILE A 595 17.09 -9.24 -11.83
C ILE A 595 16.90 -8.25 -10.68
N PHE A 596 17.22 -8.64 -9.44
CA PHE A 596 17.07 -7.77 -8.26
C PHE A 596 18.01 -6.56 -8.32
N SER A 597 19.18 -6.67 -8.94
CA SER A 597 20.06 -5.52 -9.20
C SER A 597 19.43 -4.53 -10.18
N LEU A 598 18.83 -4.99 -11.29
CA LEU A 598 18.13 -4.12 -12.23
C LEU A 598 16.94 -3.41 -11.56
N LEU A 599 16.10 -4.14 -10.83
CA LEU A 599 14.96 -3.57 -10.11
C LEU A 599 15.40 -2.55 -9.04
N SER A 600 16.50 -2.84 -8.33
CA SER A 600 17.05 -1.90 -7.35
C SER A 600 17.77 -0.71 -7.98
N PHE A 601 18.41 -0.84 -9.15
CA PHE A 601 18.94 0.29 -9.91
C PHE A 601 17.83 1.23 -10.37
N SER A 602 16.72 0.68 -10.87
CA SER A 602 15.51 1.45 -11.18
C SER A 602 15.03 2.25 -9.97
N LEU A 603 14.87 1.58 -8.81
CA LEU A 603 14.49 2.24 -7.57
C LEU A 603 15.51 3.29 -7.12
N ASN A 604 16.81 3.02 -7.31
CA ASN A 604 17.89 3.92 -6.93
C ASN A 604 17.91 5.18 -7.78
N ILE A 605 17.52 5.12 -9.07
CA ILE A 605 17.33 6.31 -9.91
C ILE A 605 16.20 7.17 -9.33
N HIS A 606 15.03 6.58 -9.08
CA HIS A 606 13.85 7.33 -8.62
C HIS A 606 14.03 7.89 -7.20
N SER A 607 14.27 6.99 -6.24
CA SER A 607 14.29 7.31 -4.81
C SER A 607 15.68 7.72 -4.35
N GLY A 608 16.72 7.09 -4.88
CA GLY A 608 18.11 7.37 -4.53
C GLY A 608 18.60 8.70 -5.07
N PHE A 609 18.56 8.90 -6.39
CA PHE A 609 19.15 10.06 -7.05
C PHE A 609 18.19 11.24 -7.22
N THR A 610 16.91 10.99 -7.54
CA THR A 610 15.92 12.08 -7.74
C THR A 610 15.14 12.43 -6.47
N GLY A 611 15.12 11.57 -5.45
CA GLY A 611 14.39 11.80 -4.20
C GLY A 611 12.89 11.50 -4.24
N MET A 612 12.41 10.86 -5.31
CA MET A 612 11.02 10.43 -5.45
C MET A 612 10.84 9.03 -4.86
N THR A 613 10.16 8.91 -3.73
CA THR A 613 9.92 7.62 -3.07
C THR A 613 8.93 6.77 -3.86
N ASN A 614 9.43 5.85 -4.70
CA ASN A 614 8.62 5.04 -5.61
C ASN A 614 8.44 3.62 -5.05
N PHE A 615 7.25 3.26 -4.59
CA PHE A 615 6.96 1.88 -4.22
C PHE A 615 6.32 1.08 -5.36
N GLY A 616 6.03 1.71 -6.49
CA GLY A 616 5.46 1.07 -7.68
C GLY A 616 6.50 0.57 -8.69
N VAL A 617 7.75 0.30 -8.31
CA VAL A 617 8.74 -0.28 -9.24
C VAL A 617 8.22 -1.61 -9.83
N ILE A 618 7.46 -2.36 -9.04
CA ILE A 618 6.83 -3.61 -9.47
C ILE A 618 5.79 -3.42 -10.57
N PHE A 619 5.15 -2.26 -10.67
CA PHE A 619 4.21 -1.97 -11.77
C PHE A 619 4.95 -1.99 -13.12
N PHE A 620 6.11 -1.34 -13.20
CA PHE A 620 6.92 -1.32 -14.42
C PHE A 620 7.56 -2.68 -14.74
N ALA A 621 8.03 -3.39 -13.71
CA ALA A 621 8.48 -4.77 -13.88
C ALA A 621 7.34 -5.69 -14.32
N GLY A 622 6.14 -5.49 -13.80
CA GLY A 622 4.96 -6.24 -14.18
C GLY A 622 4.54 -5.99 -15.62
N ILE A 623 4.58 -4.75 -16.07
CA ILE A 623 4.38 -4.40 -17.50
C ILE A 623 5.38 -5.18 -18.37
N GLY A 624 6.66 -5.18 -17.99
CA GLY A 624 7.70 -5.94 -18.70
C GLY A 624 7.40 -7.44 -18.78
N ALA A 625 7.09 -8.06 -17.64
CA ALA A 625 6.80 -9.49 -17.56
C ALA A 625 5.54 -9.88 -18.35
N VAL A 626 4.45 -9.12 -18.19
CA VAL A 626 3.16 -9.37 -18.84
C VAL A 626 3.25 -9.18 -20.34
N LEU A 627 3.84 -8.08 -20.82
CA LEU A 627 3.97 -7.82 -22.27
C LEU A 627 4.86 -8.84 -22.94
N VAL A 628 6.01 -9.18 -22.35
CA VAL A 628 6.88 -10.22 -22.92
C VAL A 628 6.15 -11.56 -22.95
N GLY A 629 5.48 -11.94 -21.86
CA GLY A 629 4.73 -13.19 -21.80
C GLY A 629 3.60 -13.28 -22.84
N ILE A 630 2.76 -12.25 -22.96
CA ILE A 630 1.61 -12.27 -23.87
C ILE A 630 2.03 -12.12 -25.33
N LEU A 631 2.96 -11.20 -25.62
CA LEU A 631 3.37 -10.95 -27.00
C LEU A 631 4.13 -12.14 -27.59
N SER A 632 4.97 -12.82 -26.79
CA SER A 632 5.72 -14.01 -27.22
C SER A 632 5.01 -15.34 -26.99
N ALA A 633 3.80 -15.32 -26.43
CA ALA A 633 2.98 -16.53 -26.39
C ALA A 633 2.49 -16.90 -27.80
N PRO A 634 2.41 -18.20 -28.14
CA PRO A 634 1.84 -18.66 -29.39
C PRO A 634 0.39 -18.22 -29.57
N ILE A 635 0.00 -17.95 -30.82
CA ILE A 635 -1.37 -17.54 -31.20
C ILE A 635 -2.40 -18.60 -30.79
N GLU A 636 -2.04 -19.88 -30.87
CA GLU A 636 -2.85 -21.02 -30.42
C GLU A 636 -3.23 -20.96 -28.93
N THR A 637 -2.40 -20.27 -28.13
CA THR A 637 -2.59 -20.11 -26.68
C THR A 637 -3.02 -18.69 -26.29
N ASN A 638 -3.69 -17.98 -27.19
CA ASN A 638 -4.14 -16.58 -27.05
C ASN A 638 -3.02 -15.54 -26.92
N GLY A 639 -1.82 -15.84 -27.43
CA GLY A 639 -0.73 -14.87 -27.56
C GLY A 639 -0.66 -14.19 -28.92
N TYR A 640 0.39 -13.39 -29.16
CA TYR A 640 0.60 -12.68 -30.43
C TYR A 640 1.71 -13.27 -31.33
N GLY A 641 2.47 -14.25 -30.85
CA GLY A 641 3.51 -14.93 -31.61
C GLY A 641 4.72 -14.08 -32.01
N TRP A 642 5.03 -13.01 -31.28
CA TRP A 642 6.21 -12.18 -31.51
C TRP A 642 7.47 -12.87 -30.98
N GLY A 643 8.63 -12.58 -31.58
CA GLY A 643 9.90 -13.05 -31.05
C GLY A 643 10.18 -12.49 -29.65
N ALA A 644 10.77 -13.29 -28.76
CA ALA A 644 11.00 -12.90 -27.36
C ALA A 644 11.80 -11.59 -27.20
N LEU A 645 12.75 -11.30 -28.09
CA LEU A 645 13.54 -10.07 -28.07
C LEU A 645 12.75 -8.85 -28.55
N GLU A 646 11.94 -9.01 -29.60
CA GLU A 646 11.09 -7.96 -30.16
C GLU A 646 10.05 -7.53 -29.11
N ALA A 647 9.42 -8.51 -28.47
CA ALA A 647 8.51 -8.31 -27.34
C ALA A 647 9.20 -7.56 -26.19
N THR A 648 10.46 -7.88 -25.88
CA THR A 648 11.21 -7.23 -24.80
C THR A 648 11.54 -5.77 -25.11
N ILE A 649 12.02 -5.49 -26.33
CA ILE A 649 12.33 -4.12 -26.76
C ILE A 649 11.05 -3.27 -26.71
N PHE A 650 9.95 -3.80 -27.24
CA PHE A 650 8.66 -3.13 -27.19
C PHE A 650 8.19 -2.89 -25.74
N ALA A 651 8.30 -3.90 -24.87
CA ALA A 651 7.92 -3.77 -23.47
C ALA A 651 8.74 -2.72 -22.72
N VAL A 652 10.05 -2.64 -22.96
CA VAL A 652 10.95 -1.64 -22.36
C VAL A 652 10.60 -0.23 -22.83
N LEU A 653 10.35 -0.04 -24.13
CA LEU A 653 9.95 1.26 -24.69
C LEU A 653 8.58 1.70 -24.19
N LEU A 654 7.60 0.79 -24.18
CA LEU A 654 6.26 1.09 -23.70
C LEU A 654 6.26 1.41 -22.21
N ALA A 655 7.03 0.68 -21.40
CA ALA A 655 7.21 1.01 -19.98
C ALA A 655 7.86 2.39 -19.77
N ALA A 656 8.84 2.77 -20.61
CA ALA A 656 9.44 4.11 -20.56
C ALA A 656 8.41 5.22 -20.86
N ILE A 657 7.57 5.01 -21.88
CA ILE A 657 6.49 5.94 -22.26
C ILE A 657 5.46 6.04 -21.12
N ILE A 658 5.01 4.91 -20.58
CA ILE A 658 4.08 4.86 -19.44
C ILE A 658 4.69 5.57 -18.23
N GLY A 659 5.97 5.32 -17.92
CA GLY A 659 6.70 6.00 -16.85
C GLY A 659 6.76 7.51 -17.04
N TRP A 660 7.02 7.98 -18.27
CA TRP A 660 7.00 9.41 -18.58
C TRP A 660 5.61 10.03 -18.40
N LEU A 661 4.56 9.38 -18.90
CA LEU A 661 3.18 9.85 -18.82
C LEU A 661 2.69 9.92 -17.37
N ILE A 662 2.97 8.89 -16.56
CA ILE A 662 2.58 8.82 -15.16
C ILE A 662 3.27 9.89 -14.32
N ALA A 663 4.46 10.36 -14.71
CA ALA A 663 5.14 11.44 -14.00
C ALA A 663 4.31 12.74 -13.98
N TYR A 664 3.48 13.01 -14.99
CA TYR A 664 2.70 14.25 -15.05
C TYR A 664 1.70 14.41 -13.89
N PRO A 665 0.80 13.44 -13.60
CA PRO A 665 -0.04 13.48 -12.40
C PRO A 665 0.75 13.36 -11.10
N THR A 666 1.77 12.51 -11.10
CA THR A 666 2.34 12.00 -9.84
C THR A 666 3.51 12.86 -9.33
N ALA A 667 4.36 13.40 -10.20
CA ALA A 667 5.56 14.14 -9.81
C ALA A 667 5.27 15.49 -9.13
N ARG A 668 4.04 16.00 -9.27
CA ARG A 668 3.53 17.21 -8.61
C ARG A 668 3.01 16.94 -7.19
N LEU A 669 2.86 15.68 -6.83
CA LEU A 669 2.37 15.28 -5.52
C LEU A 669 3.52 15.33 -4.51
N ARG A 670 3.17 15.53 -3.23
CA ARG A 670 4.10 15.31 -2.12
C ARG A 670 4.67 13.89 -2.21
N THR A 671 5.92 13.70 -1.80
CA THR A 671 6.60 12.41 -1.86
C THR A 671 5.78 11.25 -1.29
N ASP A 672 5.04 11.47 -0.20
CA ASP A 672 4.22 10.42 0.43
C ASP A 672 2.98 10.06 -0.41
N TYR A 673 2.40 11.03 -1.11
CA TYR A 673 1.30 10.80 -2.06
C TYR A 673 1.79 10.07 -3.30
N PHE A 674 2.98 10.45 -3.81
CA PHE A 674 3.63 9.76 -4.91
C PHE A 674 3.91 8.29 -4.55
N ALA A 675 4.43 8.03 -3.35
CA ALA A 675 4.62 6.69 -2.81
C ALA A 675 3.32 5.87 -2.82
N ILE A 676 2.24 6.42 -2.29
CA ILE A 676 0.93 5.73 -2.22
C ILE A 676 0.36 5.42 -3.61
N VAL A 677 0.37 6.41 -4.52
CA VAL A 677 -0.19 6.24 -5.87
C VAL A 677 0.59 5.18 -6.65
N THR A 678 1.91 5.13 -6.49
CA THR A 678 2.74 4.14 -7.19
C THR A 678 2.53 2.71 -6.70
N ILE A 679 2.31 2.48 -5.40
CA ILE A 679 1.87 1.16 -4.89
C ILE A 679 0.55 0.76 -5.53
N SER A 680 -0.39 1.70 -5.57
CA SER A 680 -1.73 1.46 -6.08
C SER A 680 -1.67 1.01 -7.55
N LEU A 681 -0.83 1.62 -8.38
CA LEU A 681 -0.64 1.21 -9.78
C LEU A 681 -0.20 -0.26 -9.93
N GLY A 682 0.71 -0.74 -9.08
CA GLY A 682 1.12 -2.15 -9.08
C GLY A 682 -0.04 -3.08 -8.71
N GLU A 683 -0.89 -2.65 -7.78
CA GLU A 683 -2.09 -3.39 -7.39
C GLU A 683 -3.14 -3.41 -8.51
N ILE A 684 -3.35 -2.28 -9.19
CA ILE A 684 -4.22 -2.20 -10.38
C ILE A 684 -3.79 -3.29 -11.37
N LEU A 685 -2.51 -3.33 -11.73
CA LEU A 685 -2.00 -4.30 -12.71
C LEU A 685 -2.12 -5.75 -12.21
N ARG A 686 -1.88 -5.98 -10.92
CA ARG A 686 -2.03 -7.31 -10.30
C ARG A 686 -3.45 -7.83 -10.41
N ILE A 687 -4.44 -7.02 -10.02
CA ILE A 687 -5.84 -7.40 -10.07
C ILE A 687 -6.31 -7.47 -11.52
N SER A 688 -5.84 -6.58 -12.41
CA SER A 688 -6.08 -6.69 -13.85
C SER A 688 -5.61 -8.04 -14.40
N LEU A 689 -4.43 -8.54 -14.01
CA LEU A 689 -3.95 -9.85 -14.46
C LEU A 689 -4.79 -11.02 -13.91
N GLN A 690 -5.44 -10.84 -12.76
CA GLN A 690 -6.37 -11.83 -12.20
C GLN A 690 -7.74 -11.79 -12.89
N ALA A 691 -8.25 -10.58 -13.14
CA ALA A 691 -9.62 -10.36 -13.58
C ALA A 691 -9.79 -10.35 -15.11
N GLU A 692 -8.81 -9.83 -15.87
CA GLU A 692 -8.92 -9.62 -17.32
C GLU A 692 -8.58 -10.90 -18.10
N PRO A 693 -9.53 -11.46 -18.88
CA PRO A 693 -9.25 -12.63 -19.72
C PRO A 693 -8.22 -12.35 -20.81
N LEU A 694 -8.17 -11.12 -21.36
CA LEU A 694 -7.20 -10.73 -22.39
C LEU A 694 -5.75 -10.72 -21.89
N LEU A 695 -5.54 -10.72 -20.57
CA LEU A 695 -4.22 -10.79 -19.96
C LEU A 695 -3.80 -12.24 -19.63
N ARG A 696 -4.50 -13.25 -20.16
CA ARG A 696 -4.23 -14.68 -19.94
C ARG A 696 -3.78 -15.35 -21.24
N ALA A 697 -2.69 -16.13 -21.16
CA ALA A 697 -2.20 -16.95 -22.27
C ALA A 697 -1.55 -18.23 -21.75
N GLY A 698 -1.68 -19.34 -22.47
CA GLY A 698 -1.05 -20.63 -22.14
C GLY A 698 -1.97 -21.85 -22.26
N THR A 699 -1.55 -22.97 -21.66
CA THR A 699 -2.16 -24.30 -21.83
C THR A 699 -3.54 -24.45 -21.18
N VAL A 700 -3.83 -23.66 -20.14
CA VAL A 700 -5.13 -23.64 -19.46
C VAL A 700 -5.68 -22.23 -19.57
N THR A 701 -6.49 -21.97 -20.61
CA THR A 701 -7.03 -20.62 -20.90
C THR A 701 -7.93 -20.09 -19.78
N SER A 702 -8.46 -20.96 -18.91
CA SER A 702 -9.21 -20.59 -17.71
C SER A 702 -8.33 -20.26 -16.49
N ALA A 703 -7.04 -20.60 -16.51
CA ALA A 703 -6.13 -20.33 -15.40
C ALA A 703 -5.64 -18.88 -15.41
N MET A 704 -5.47 -18.29 -14.22
CA MET A 704 -4.94 -16.93 -14.09
C MET A 704 -3.48 -16.84 -14.59
N GLY A 705 -3.06 -15.73 -15.18
CA GLY A 705 -1.66 -15.52 -15.56
C GLY A 705 -1.28 -16.02 -16.96
N ILE A 706 0.02 -16.06 -17.22
CA ILE A 706 0.59 -16.29 -18.55
C ILE A 706 1.65 -17.38 -18.49
N SER A 707 1.64 -18.33 -19.42
CA SER A 707 2.60 -19.44 -19.49
C SER A 707 2.82 -19.88 -20.94
N ASN A 708 3.79 -20.77 -21.16
CA ASN A 708 4.08 -21.37 -22.46
C ASN A 708 4.46 -20.37 -23.57
N TYR A 709 5.16 -19.29 -23.20
CA TYR A 709 5.70 -18.31 -24.14
C TYR A 709 7.14 -18.65 -24.57
N GLU A 710 7.54 -18.12 -25.71
CA GLU A 710 8.87 -18.34 -26.27
C GLU A 710 9.97 -17.82 -25.33
N LEU A 711 11.02 -18.62 -25.16
CA LEU A 711 12.19 -18.24 -24.35
C LEU A 711 13.32 -17.79 -25.30
N PRO A 712 13.98 -16.65 -25.03
CA PRO A 712 14.97 -16.09 -25.93
C PRO A 712 16.15 -17.04 -26.11
N PHE A 713 16.59 -17.23 -27.35
CA PHE A 713 17.74 -18.06 -27.70
C PHE A 713 17.67 -19.52 -27.23
N LYS A 714 16.47 -20.04 -26.90
CA LYS A 714 16.31 -21.42 -26.43
C LYS A 714 16.72 -22.44 -27.49
N ASP A 715 16.30 -22.23 -28.73
CA ASP A 715 16.63 -23.14 -29.83
C ASP A 715 18.12 -23.07 -30.18
N TRP A 716 18.70 -21.87 -30.19
CA TRP A 716 20.14 -21.68 -30.34
C TRP A 716 20.93 -22.38 -29.23
N TRP A 717 20.50 -22.27 -27.97
CA TRP A 717 21.14 -22.94 -26.85
C TRP A 717 21.09 -24.47 -26.98
N ASN A 718 19.95 -25.00 -27.44
CA ASN A 718 19.73 -26.43 -27.60
C ASN A 718 20.34 -27.01 -28.89
N SER A 719 20.81 -26.17 -29.82
CA SER A 719 21.42 -26.60 -31.10
C SER A 719 22.84 -27.24 -30.99
N GLY A 720 23.31 -27.52 -29.76
CA GLY A 720 24.61 -28.12 -29.46
C GLY A 720 25.58 -27.22 -28.66
N PHE A 721 25.25 -25.92 -28.50
CA PHE A 721 26.05 -25.03 -27.67
C PHE A 721 25.97 -25.40 -26.18
N SER A 722 24.79 -25.85 -25.72
CA SER A 722 24.61 -26.36 -24.36
C SER A 722 25.47 -27.58 -24.03
N ASP A 723 25.75 -28.45 -25.01
CA ASP A 723 26.68 -29.60 -24.86
C ASP A 723 28.14 -29.13 -24.73
N SER A 724 28.52 -28.12 -25.53
CA SER A 724 29.86 -27.52 -25.48
C SER A 724 30.13 -26.83 -24.14
N VAL A 725 29.15 -26.07 -23.64
CA VAL A 725 29.25 -25.42 -22.32
C VAL A 725 29.19 -26.45 -21.19
N GLY A 726 28.35 -27.48 -21.34
CA GLY A 726 28.23 -28.58 -20.38
C GLY A 726 29.56 -29.30 -20.21
N SER A 727 30.19 -29.71 -21.31
CA SER A 727 31.51 -30.36 -21.30
C SER A 727 32.60 -29.45 -20.75
N PHE A 728 32.62 -28.15 -21.10
CA PHE A 728 33.59 -27.19 -20.57
C PHE A 728 33.53 -27.03 -19.04
N ILE A 729 32.33 -27.04 -18.46
CA ILE A 729 32.12 -26.91 -17.01
C ILE A 729 32.21 -28.27 -16.29
N GLY A 730 32.35 -29.38 -17.04
CA GLY A 730 32.43 -30.73 -16.49
C GLY A 730 31.07 -31.33 -16.09
N LEU A 731 29.99 -30.94 -16.75
CA LEU A 731 28.67 -31.52 -16.55
C LEU A 731 28.53 -32.85 -17.34
N PRO A 732 27.86 -33.87 -16.77
CA PRO A 732 27.62 -35.15 -17.44
C PRO A 732 26.57 -35.08 -18.57
N GLY A 733 25.97 -33.91 -18.83
CA GLY A 733 24.95 -33.70 -19.84
C GLY A 733 24.84 -32.23 -20.22
N GLN A 734 23.79 -31.88 -20.98
CA GLN A 734 23.55 -30.53 -21.48
C GLN A 734 23.52 -29.48 -20.36
N ALA A 735 24.15 -28.34 -20.61
CA ALA A 735 24.08 -27.21 -19.69
C ALA A 735 22.63 -26.67 -19.60
N PRO A 736 22.11 -26.47 -18.38
CA PRO A 736 20.73 -26.01 -18.19
C PRO A 736 20.54 -24.59 -18.74
N TYR A 737 19.39 -24.34 -19.37
CA TYR A 737 19.06 -23.01 -19.93
C TYR A 737 19.15 -21.86 -18.92
N VAL A 738 18.93 -22.13 -17.62
CA VAL A 738 19.10 -21.15 -16.54
C VAL A 738 20.52 -20.57 -16.50
N LEU A 739 21.53 -21.32 -16.94
CA LEU A 739 22.91 -20.83 -17.06
C LEU A 739 23.04 -19.74 -18.12
N LEU A 740 22.40 -19.91 -19.29
CA LEU A 740 22.35 -18.86 -20.31
C LEU A 740 21.66 -17.61 -19.76
N LEU A 741 20.50 -17.76 -19.13
CA LEU A 741 19.80 -16.65 -18.49
C LEU A 741 20.65 -15.97 -17.41
N ALA A 742 21.42 -16.73 -16.63
CA ALA A 742 22.34 -16.18 -15.64
C ALA A 742 23.39 -15.27 -16.29
N THR A 743 24.06 -15.75 -17.34
CA THR A 743 25.04 -14.95 -18.09
C THR A 743 24.44 -13.72 -18.76
N LEU A 744 23.23 -13.84 -19.30
CA LEU A 744 22.52 -12.73 -19.94
C LEU A 744 22.03 -11.69 -18.92
N SER A 745 21.50 -12.13 -17.78
CA SER A 745 21.04 -11.22 -16.72
C SER A 745 22.19 -10.42 -16.09
N ILE A 746 23.35 -11.04 -15.86
CA ILE A 746 24.49 -10.36 -15.23
C ILE A 746 25.17 -9.40 -16.21
N SER A 747 25.25 -9.77 -17.49
CA SER A 747 25.79 -8.89 -18.53
C SER A 747 24.89 -7.67 -18.74
N LEU A 748 23.57 -7.85 -18.80
CA LEU A 748 22.61 -6.74 -18.84
C LEU A 748 22.66 -5.88 -17.57
N CYS A 749 22.86 -6.49 -16.41
CA CYS A 749 23.06 -5.77 -15.15
C CYS A 749 24.31 -4.86 -15.20
N PHE A 750 25.46 -5.39 -15.64
CA PHE A 750 26.69 -4.61 -15.77
C PHE A 750 26.57 -3.51 -16.84
N LEU A 751 25.98 -3.83 -18.01
CA LEU A 751 25.72 -2.86 -19.06
C LEU A 751 24.84 -1.71 -18.54
N THR A 752 23.76 -2.04 -17.85
CA THR A 752 22.84 -1.05 -17.27
C THR A 752 23.54 -0.22 -16.21
N TRP A 753 24.32 -0.83 -15.31
CA TRP A 753 25.11 -0.08 -14.34
C TRP A 753 26.09 0.88 -15.03
N TRP A 754 26.80 0.43 -16.07
CA TRP A 754 27.71 1.29 -16.82
C TRP A 754 26.98 2.49 -17.45
N ILE A 755 25.86 2.26 -18.13
CA ILE A 755 25.03 3.33 -18.74
C ILE A 755 24.54 4.31 -17.67
N ILE A 756 24.00 3.82 -16.55
CA ILE A 756 23.54 4.69 -15.46
C ILE A 756 24.70 5.50 -14.88
N SER A 757 25.88 4.91 -14.73
CA SER A 757 27.06 5.62 -14.20
C SER A 757 27.48 6.76 -15.11
N LEU A 758 27.45 6.54 -16.43
CA LEU A 758 27.68 7.57 -17.43
C LEU A 758 26.64 8.70 -17.31
N LEU A 759 25.35 8.35 -17.28
CA LEU A 759 24.25 9.33 -17.17
C LEU A 759 24.32 10.15 -15.88
N LEU A 760 24.66 9.52 -14.75
CA LEU A 760 24.74 10.20 -13.45
C LEU A 760 25.98 11.07 -13.30
N SER A 761 27.05 10.79 -14.06
CA SER A 761 28.23 11.66 -14.13
C SER A 761 27.99 12.92 -14.98
N SER A 762 26.99 12.89 -15.86
CA SER A 762 26.61 13.99 -16.73
C SER A 762 25.95 15.16 -15.96
N PRO A 763 25.74 16.34 -16.59
CA PRO A 763 25.00 17.45 -16.00
C PRO A 763 23.59 17.05 -15.52
N TRP A 764 22.93 16.14 -16.23
CA TRP A 764 21.59 15.66 -15.87
C TRP A 764 21.60 14.98 -14.49
N GLY A 765 22.60 14.15 -14.20
CA GLY A 765 22.76 13.53 -12.89
C GLY A 765 22.96 14.54 -11.76
N ARG A 766 23.68 15.63 -12.00
CA ARG A 766 23.85 16.72 -11.02
C ARG A 766 22.53 17.44 -10.73
N ILE A 767 21.71 17.67 -11.75
CA ILE A 767 20.37 18.27 -11.60
C ILE A 767 19.44 17.33 -10.82
N LEU A 768 19.49 16.02 -11.05
CA LEU A 768 18.69 15.08 -10.24
C LEU A 768 19.05 15.16 -8.76
N LYS A 769 20.34 15.23 -8.44
CA LYS A 769 20.80 15.39 -7.07
C LYS A 769 20.36 16.73 -6.48
N SER A 770 20.42 17.84 -7.22
CA SER A 770 19.91 19.12 -6.71
C SER A 770 18.41 19.07 -6.41
N ILE A 771 17.61 18.44 -7.29
CA ILE A 771 16.17 18.22 -7.08
C ILE A 771 15.92 17.39 -5.82
N ARG A 772 16.74 16.37 -5.56
CA ARG A 772 16.62 15.52 -4.37
C ARG A 772 16.90 16.27 -3.08
N GLU A 773 17.94 17.11 -3.07
CA GLU A 773 18.31 17.87 -1.87
C GLU A 773 17.31 18.99 -1.59
N ASP A 774 16.98 19.79 -2.62
CA ASP A 774 16.00 20.86 -2.50
C ASP A 774 15.35 21.16 -3.86
N GLU A 775 14.08 20.74 -3.96
CA GLU A 775 13.26 20.94 -5.15
C GLU A 775 13.02 22.43 -5.42
N GLU A 776 12.76 23.23 -4.40
CA GLU A 776 12.44 24.66 -4.58
C GLU A 776 13.69 25.41 -5.05
N VAL A 777 14.86 25.15 -4.47
CA VAL A 777 16.12 25.78 -4.90
C VAL A 777 16.46 25.42 -6.34
N SER A 778 16.30 24.15 -6.73
CA SER A 778 16.56 23.74 -8.12
C SER A 778 15.62 24.44 -9.11
N GLN A 779 14.39 24.74 -8.70
CA GLN A 779 13.41 25.51 -9.48
C GLN A 779 13.84 26.97 -9.67
N HIS A 780 14.38 27.61 -8.62
CA HIS A 780 14.88 28.99 -8.70
C HIS A 780 16.09 29.14 -9.63
N HIS A 781 16.89 28.08 -9.79
CA HIS A 781 17.97 28.01 -10.79
C HIS A 781 17.48 27.80 -12.24
N GLY A 782 16.17 27.73 -12.47
CA GLY A 782 15.57 27.66 -13.81
C GLY A 782 15.44 26.24 -14.38
N HIS A 783 15.71 25.19 -13.59
CA HIS A 783 15.56 23.81 -14.05
C HIS A 783 14.09 23.37 -14.04
N ASN A 784 13.64 22.72 -15.12
CA ASN A 784 12.29 22.16 -15.19
C ASN A 784 12.21 20.82 -14.45
N ILE A 785 11.77 20.87 -13.20
CA ILE A 785 11.75 19.70 -12.31
C ILE A 785 10.81 18.62 -12.79
N LEU A 786 9.65 18.98 -13.35
CA LEU A 786 8.70 17.99 -13.86
C LEU A 786 9.31 17.16 -14.98
N LEU A 787 10.04 17.80 -15.89
CA LEU A 787 10.69 17.10 -17.01
C LEU A 787 11.82 16.19 -16.52
N HIS A 788 12.65 16.65 -15.57
CA HIS A 788 13.72 15.82 -15.01
C HIS A 788 13.19 14.63 -14.19
N LYS A 789 12.12 14.85 -13.41
CA LYS A 789 11.41 13.78 -12.71
C LYS A 789 10.77 12.79 -13.69
N ALA A 790 10.16 13.27 -14.78
CA ALA A 790 9.59 12.41 -15.82
C ALA A 790 10.64 11.57 -16.55
N ALA A 791 11.77 12.18 -16.91
CA ALA A 791 12.90 11.47 -17.51
C ALA A 791 13.47 10.40 -16.56
N SER A 792 13.61 10.73 -15.27
CA SER A 792 14.03 9.78 -14.24
C SER A 792 13.05 8.61 -14.11
N LEU A 793 11.74 8.90 -14.08
CA LEU A 793 10.70 7.89 -13.99
C LEU A 793 10.71 6.96 -15.21
N ALA A 794 10.79 7.52 -16.43
CA ALA A 794 10.88 6.78 -17.68
C ALA A 794 12.10 5.87 -17.77
N LEU A 795 13.30 6.40 -17.44
CA LEU A 795 14.55 5.61 -17.45
C LEU A 795 14.46 4.44 -16.47
N GLY A 796 14.02 4.67 -15.23
CA GLY A 796 13.87 3.57 -14.27
C GLY A 796 12.73 2.62 -14.64
N ALA A 797 11.65 3.09 -15.28
CA ALA A 797 10.58 2.22 -15.77
C ALA A 797 11.08 1.25 -16.85
N ALA A 798 11.89 1.73 -17.79
CA ALA A 798 12.57 0.90 -18.79
C ALA A 798 13.45 -0.19 -18.15
N ILE A 799 14.27 0.20 -17.17
CA ILE A 799 15.15 -0.74 -16.45
C ILE A 799 14.35 -1.77 -15.64
N ALA A 800 13.25 -1.33 -15.00
CA ALA A 800 12.39 -2.23 -14.25
C ALA A 800 11.67 -3.24 -15.17
N ALA A 801 11.19 -2.79 -16.34
CA ALA A 801 10.58 -3.66 -17.34
C ALA A 801 11.56 -4.70 -17.88
N LEU A 802 12.82 -4.32 -18.10
CA LEU A 802 13.90 -5.27 -18.44
C LEU A 802 14.08 -6.34 -17.35
N GLY A 803 14.12 -5.92 -16.07
CA GLY A 803 14.16 -6.85 -14.94
C GLY A 803 12.94 -7.78 -14.87
N GLY A 804 11.76 -7.26 -15.21
CA GLY A 804 10.51 -8.02 -15.31
C GLY A 804 10.51 -9.06 -16.44
N ALA A 805 11.02 -8.71 -17.61
CA ALA A 805 11.19 -9.63 -18.75
C ALA A 805 12.10 -10.81 -18.37
N LEU A 806 13.25 -10.52 -17.74
CA LEU A 806 14.16 -11.55 -17.22
C LEU A 806 13.50 -12.44 -16.16
N TRP A 807 12.68 -11.85 -15.28
CA TRP A 807 11.93 -12.60 -14.28
C TRP A 807 10.90 -13.54 -14.92
N ALA A 808 10.21 -13.08 -15.98
CA ALA A 808 9.29 -13.92 -16.75
C ALA A 808 10.03 -15.11 -17.38
N TRP A 809 11.18 -14.88 -18.04
CA TRP A 809 11.94 -15.98 -18.63
C TRP A 809 12.50 -16.96 -17.59
N LEU A 810 12.91 -16.47 -16.42
CA LEU A 810 13.42 -17.32 -15.35
C LEU A 810 12.35 -18.26 -14.77
N ASN A 811 11.13 -17.77 -14.60
CA ASN A 811 10.04 -18.54 -13.99
C ASN A 811 9.18 -19.28 -15.01
N THR A 812 9.32 -19.00 -16.31
CA THR A 812 8.55 -19.61 -17.43
C THR A 812 7.03 -19.44 -17.35
N ALA A 813 6.56 -18.70 -16.35
CA ALA A 813 5.18 -18.29 -16.16
C ALA A 813 5.12 -16.97 -15.38
N VAL A 814 4.05 -16.21 -15.63
CA VAL A 814 3.78 -14.90 -15.03
C VAL A 814 2.47 -14.98 -14.26
N TRP A 815 2.57 -15.10 -12.94
CA TRP A 815 1.41 -15.22 -12.03
C TRP A 815 1.17 -13.89 -11.27
N PRO A 816 -0.07 -13.43 -11.08
CA PRO A 816 -0.37 -12.19 -10.34
C PRO A 816 0.36 -12.05 -9.00
N ASP A 817 0.62 -13.16 -8.32
CA ASP A 817 1.29 -13.20 -7.03
C ASP A 817 2.71 -12.60 -7.00
N PHE A 818 3.44 -12.57 -8.11
CA PHE A 818 4.76 -11.91 -8.14
C PHE A 818 4.64 -10.40 -7.97
N MET A 819 3.51 -9.80 -8.37
CA MET A 819 3.26 -8.37 -8.19
C MET A 819 2.78 -8.00 -6.78
N SER A 820 2.56 -9.00 -5.92
CA SER A 820 2.19 -8.71 -4.53
C SER A 820 3.28 -7.88 -3.83
N PRO A 821 2.94 -6.74 -3.19
CA PRO A 821 3.93 -5.84 -2.61
C PRO A 821 4.91 -6.53 -1.66
N ILE A 822 4.44 -7.54 -0.92
CA ILE A 822 5.24 -8.22 0.08
C ILE A 822 6.27 -9.20 -0.50
N ARG A 823 5.95 -9.87 -1.61
CA ARG A 823 6.86 -10.85 -2.22
C ARG A 823 7.99 -10.19 -2.99
N THR A 824 7.77 -8.99 -3.55
CA THR A 824 8.74 -8.36 -4.45
C THR A 824 9.07 -6.92 -4.08
N THR A 825 8.10 -5.99 -4.10
CA THR A 825 8.34 -4.56 -3.81
C THR A 825 9.12 -4.34 -2.52
N PHE A 826 8.70 -4.99 -1.45
CA PHE A 826 9.30 -4.82 -0.12
C PHE A 826 10.71 -5.42 -0.05
N LEU A 827 10.99 -6.48 -0.81
CA LEU A 827 12.33 -7.04 -0.95
C LEU A 827 13.24 -6.10 -1.74
N ILE A 828 12.76 -5.48 -2.82
CA ILE A 828 13.51 -4.48 -3.59
C ILE A 828 13.83 -3.26 -2.71
N TRP A 829 12.89 -2.85 -1.85
CA TRP A 829 13.15 -1.83 -0.83
C TRP A 829 14.18 -2.29 0.21
N ALA A 830 14.12 -3.54 0.67
CA ALA A 830 15.14 -4.11 1.57
C ALA A 830 16.53 -4.03 0.92
N VAL A 831 16.65 -4.42 -0.36
CA VAL A 831 17.88 -4.28 -1.16
C VAL A 831 18.36 -2.83 -1.17
N PHE A 832 17.46 -1.88 -1.47
CA PHE A 832 17.80 -0.47 -1.55
C PHE A 832 18.29 0.10 -0.21
N ILE A 833 17.64 -0.26 0.88
CA ILE A 833 17.96 0.20 2.23
C ILE A 833 19.29 -0.39 2.71
N VAL A 834 19.43 -1.71 2.61
CA VAL A 834 20.63 -2.44 3.02
C VAL A 834 21.82 -2.00 2.16
N GLY A 835 21.62 -1.85 0.85
CA GLY A 835 22.64 -1.40 -0.09
C GLY A 835 23.13 0.02 0.18
N GLY A 836 22.21 0.96 0.40
CA GLY A 836 22.50 2.36 0.69
C GLY A 836 22.07 3.30 -0.42
N LYS A 837 21.32 4.34 -0.03
CA LYS A 837 20.72 5.33 -0.94
C LYS A 837 21.78 5.99 -1.82
N GLY A 838 21.54 6.03 -3.14
CA GLY A 838 22.38 6.78 -4.08
C GLY A 838 23.70 6.08 -4.46
N ASN A 839 23.83 4.78 -4.20
CA ASN A 839 25.04 4.02 -4.55
C ASN A 839 24.72 2.68 -5.24
N ASN A 840 25.02 2.56 -6.54
CA ASN A 840 24.78 1.34 -7.32
C ASN A 840 25.63 0.14 -6.84
N LYS A 841 26.84 0.36 -6.29
CA LYS A 841 27.64 -0.72 -5.68
C LYS A 841 26.90 -1.33 -4.48
N GLY A 842 26.28 -0.46 -3.69
CA GLY A 842 25.42 -0.84 -2.58
C GLY A 842 24.23 -1.66 -3.04
N MET A 843 23.51 -1.22 -4.08
CA MET A 843 22.36 -1.94 -4.63
C MET A 843 22.70 -3.37 -5.04
N PHE A 844 23.84 -3.59 -5.71
CA PHE A 844 24.29 -4.92 -6.12
C PHE A 844 24.58 -5.83 -4.92
N ILE A 845 25.29 -5.34 -3.90
CA ILE A 845 25.56 -6.10 -2.67
C ILE A 845 24.27 -6.37 -1.89
N GLY A 846 23.37 -5.39 -1.80
CA GLY A 846 22.07 -5.55 -1.17
C GLY A 846 21.24 -6.62 -1.88
N ALA A 847 21.22 -6.63 -3.21
CA ALA A 847 20.53 -7.63 -4.03
C ALA A 847 21.10 -9.01 -3.75
N PHE A 848 22.43 -9.14 -3.70
CA PHE A 848 23.09 -10.40 -3.42
C PHE A 848 22.77 -10.92 -2.02
N ILE A 849 22.78 -10.07 -0.99
CA ILE A 849 22.37 -10.47 0.36
C ILE A 849 20.94 -11.01 0.38
N ILE A 850 19.98 -10.29 -0.21
CA ILE A 850 18.56 -10.69 -0.19
C ILE A 850 18.32 -11.98 -0.98
N VAL A 851 18.93 -12.11 -2.16
CA VAL A 851 18.86 -13.34 -2.96
C VAL A 851 19.50 -14.50 -2.20
N LEU A 852 20.68 -14.32 -1.61
CA LEU A 852 21.36 -15.38 -0.87
C LEU A 852 20.56 -15.86 0.34
N VAL A 853 19.90 -14.95 1.07
CA VAL A 853 18.99 -15.29 2.16
C VAL A 853 17.88 -16.22 1.67
N GLU A 854 17.29 -15.98 0.50
CA GLU A 854 16.28 -16.87 -0.07
C GLU A 854 16.81 -18.29 -0.29
N PHE A 855 18.01 -18.45 -0.83
CA PHE A 855 18.61 -19.77 -1.05
C PHE A 855 19.00 -20.48 0.24
N ILE A 856 19.55 -19.75 1.22
CA ILE A 856 19.85 -20.31 2.55
C ILE A 856 18.56 -20.92 3.14
N PHE A 857 17.45 -20.18 3.11
CA PHE A 857 16.17 -20.66 3.64
C PHE A 857 15.61 -21.86 2.86
N ASN A 858 15.76 -21.90 1.55
CA ASN A 858 15.36 -23.07 0.76
C ASN A 858 16.18 -24.33 1.16
N VAL A 859 17.48 -24.16 1.40
CA VAL A 859 18.34 -25.25 1.90
C VAL A 859 17.93 -25.67 3.32
N LEU A 860 17.61 -24.72 4.21
CA LEU A 860 17.09 -25.03 5.55
C LEU A 860 15.83 -25.90 5.45
N VAL A 861 14.87 -25.53 4.59
CA VAL A 861 13.64 -26.31 4.39
C VAL A 861 13.95 -27.76 3.97
N VAL A 862 14.88 -27.96 3.03
CA VAL A 862 15.29 -29.30 2.58
C VAL A 862 16.04 -30.07 3.68
N SER A 863 16.85 -29.39 4.49
CA SER A 863 17.60 -30.03 5.60
C SER A 863 16.71 -30.59 6.71
N ARG A 864 15.44 -30.19 6.78
CA ARG A 864 14.51 -30.68 7.80
C ARG A 864 14.25 -32.19 7.71
N SER A 865 14.21 -32.75 6.50
CA SER A 865 13.88 -34.17 6.28
C SER A 865 15.08 -35.10 6.15
N ASN A 866 16.31 -34.57 6.12
CA ASN A 866 17.53 -35.37 5.93
C ASN A 866 18.58 -35.01 6.99
N SER A 867 18.87 -35.97 7.87
CA SER A 867 19.82 -35.82 8.98
C SER A 867 21.26 -35.59 8.55
N ASP A 868 21.61 -35.99 7.33
CA ASP A 868 22.98 -35.94 6.83
C ASP A 868 23.38 -34.54 6.34
N LEU A 869 22.40 -33.63 6.20
CA LEU A 869 22.63 -32.27 5.75
C LEU A 869 23.12 -31.37 6.90
N ILE A 870 24.12 -30.52 6.61
CA ILE A 870 24.81 -29.64 7.57
C ILE A 870 23.85 -28.78 8.41
N PHE A 871 22.72 -28.35 7.83
CA PHE A 871 21.76 -27.48 8.51
C PHE A 871 20.65 -28.22 9.27
N HIS A 872 20.64 -29.56 9.28
CA HIS A 872 19.59 -30.34 9.97
C HIS A 872 19.52 -30.05 11.47
N SER A 873 20.67 -29.96 12.14
CA SER A 873 20.74 -29.65 13.57
C SER A 873 20.20 -28.24 13.87
N LEU A 874 20.57 -27.26 13.03
CA LEU A 874 20.11 -25.88 13.15
C LEU A 874 18.59 -25.78 12.95
N THR A 875 18.04 -26.44 11.93
CA THR A 875 16.59 -26.41 11.67
C THR A 875 15.79 -27.09 12.77
N THR A 876 16.27 -28.23 13.26
CA THR A 876 15.67 -28.91 14.41
C THR A 876 15.70 -28.04 15.67
N TYR A 877 16.80 -27.30 15.89
CA TYR A 877 16.91 -26.37 17.02
C TYR A 877 15.94 -25.19 16.89
N ILE A 878 15.80 -24.63 15.68
CA ILE A 878 14.82 -23.57 15.39
C ILE A 878 13.39 -24.07 15.65
N ASP A 879 13.04 -25.28 15.20
CA ASP A 879 11.72 -25.87 15.42
C ASP A 879 11.45 -26.12 16.91
N LYS A 880 12.46 -26.56 17.69
CA LYS A 880 12.36 -26.70 19.16
C LYS A 880 12.15 -25.37 19.87
N ILE A 881 12.90 -24.33 19.51
CA ILE A 881 12.70 -22.97 20.07
C ILE A 881 11.29 -22.48 19.76
N PHE A 882 10.85 -22.67 18.52
CA PHE A 882 9.52 -22.24 18.12
C PHE A 882 8.44 -23.00 18.89
N GLY A 883 8.57 -24.32 19.03
CA GLY A 883 7.70 -25.14 19.89
C GLY A 883 7.65 -24.61 21.33
N TRP A 884 8.81 -24.31 21.93
CA TRP A 884 8.90 -23.73 23.27
C TRP A 884 8.20 -22.36 23.38
N ILE A 885 8.35 -21.49 22.37
CA ILE A 885 7.65 -20.19 22.33
C ILE A 885 6.13 -20.37 22.28
N ILE A 886 5.64 -21.35 21.52
CA ILE A 886 4.19 -21.55 21.33
C ILE A 886 3.56 -22.28 22.53
N TYR A 887 4.19 -23.34 23.03
CA TYR A 887 3.67 -24.13 24.14
C TYR A 887 3.94 -23.49 25.50
N ASP A 888 5.20 -23.23 25.83
CA ASP A 888 5.58 -22.82 27.19
C ASP A 888 5.34 -21.33 27.43
N LEU A 889 5.87 -20.47 26.56
CA LEU A 889 5.65 -19.03 26.67
C LEU A 889 4.22 -18.66 26.27
N GLY A 890 3.73 -19.30 25.20
CA GLY A 890 2.40 -19.06 24.68
C GLY A 890 1.31 -19.58 25.61
N GLY A 891 1.46 -20.75 26.22
CA GLY A 891 0.46 -21.31 27.15
C GLY A 891 0.12 -20.38 28.33
N LEU A 892 0.99 -19.43 28.67
CA LEU A 892 0.72 -18.38 29.67
C LEU A 892 -0.22 -17.26 29.17
N ILE A 893 -0.32 -17.07 27.86
CA ILE A 893 -1.01 -15.96 27.20
C ILE A 893 -2.30 -16.42 26.51
N TRP A 894 -2.30 -17.60 25.90
CA TRP A 894 -3.42 -18.14 25.11
C TRP A 894 -3.82 -19.53 25.62
N SER A 895 -5.08 -19.91 25.43
CA SER A 895 -5.61 -21.22 25.82
C SER A 895 -5.00 -22.35 24.99
N GLU A 896 -4.97 -23.57 25.55
CA GLU A 896 -4.57 -24.79 24.83
C GLU A 896 -5.37 -24.96 23.53
N ARG A 897 -6.67 -24.64 23.56
CA ARG A 897 -7.55 -24.70 22.39
C ARG A 897 -7.07 -23.79 21.26
N SER A 898 -6.59 -22.58 21.56
CA SER A 898 -6.01 -21.70 20.55
C SER A 898 -4.75 -22.28 19.89
N ILE A 899 -4.02 -23.16 20.58
CA ILE A 899 -2.85 -23.85 20.02
C ILE A 899 -3.32 -24.98 19.10
N ILE A 900 -4.26 -25.80 19.58
CA ILE A 900 -4.80 -26.95 18.84
C ILE A 900 -5.45 -26.51 17.51
N GLU A 901 -6.23 -25.44 17.52
CA GLU A 901 -6.91 -24.93 16.31
C GLU A 901 -5.92 -24.42 15.25
N ALA A 902 -4.84 -23.76 15.68
CA ALA A 902 -3.79 -23.33 14.77
C ALA A 902 -2.96 -24.53 14.25
N PHE A 903 -2.63 -25.46 15.14
CA PHE A 903 -1.75 -26.62 14.92
C PHE A 903 -2.48 -27.96 15.15
N PRO A 904 -3.43 -28.36 14.28
CA PRO A 904 -4.31 -29.51 14.50
C PRO A 904 -3.58 -30.86 14.46
N LYS A 905 -2.37 -30.92 13.89
CA LYS A 905 -1.54 -32.13 13.87
C LYS A 905 -0.82 -32.37 15.21
N GLY A 906 -0.94 -31.47 16.19
CA GLY A 906 -0.21 -31.52 17.47
C GLY A 906 1.28 -31.18 17.36
N THR A 907 1.89 -31.30 16.18
CA THR A 907 3.28 -30.89 15.93
C THR A 907 3.35 -29.40 15.60
N VAL A 908 3.96 -28.61 16.49
CA VAL A 908 4.25 -27.19 16.25
C VAL A 908 5.58 -27.09 15.51
N ILE A 909 5.51 -26.92 14.20
CA ILE A 909 6.68 -26.80 13.33
C ILE A 909 6.68 -25.40 12.74
N LEU A 910 7.85 -24.76 12.69
CA LEU A 910 7.98 -23.42 12.14
C LEU A 910 7.97 -23.48 10.61
N GLU A 911 7.11 -22.72 9.96
CA GLU A 911 7.25 -22.50 8.52
C GLU A 911 8.40 -21.51 8.26
N LEU A 912 9.53 -22.03 7.75
CA LEU A 912 10.77 -21.27 7.55
C LEU A 912 10.60 -20.13 6.52
N SER A 913 9.65 -20.26 5.59
CA SER A 913 9.26 -19.19 4.66
C SER A 913 8.78 -17.92 5.40
N TYR A 914 8.10 -18.08 6.53
CA TYR A 914 7.61 -16.97 7.35
C TYR A 914 8.70 -16.43 8.27
N LEU A 915 9.57 -17.29 8.79
CA LEU A 915 10.76 -16.84 9.50
C LEU A 915 11.65 -15.97 8.60
N LYS A 916 11.83 -16.36 7.34
CA LYS A 916 12.52 -15.55 6.31
C LYS A 916 11.92 -14.15 6.22
N LEU A 917 10.59 -14.05 6.12
CA LEU A 917 9.88 -12.78 6.05
C LEU A 917 10.11 -11.92 7.31
N ALA A 918 10.06 -12.54 8.50
CA ALA A 918 10.33 -11.86 9.77
C ALA A 918 11.76 -11.29 9.83
N LEU A 919 12.75 -12.09 9.42
CA LEU A 919 14.15 -11.66 9.40
C LEU A 919 14.36 -10.51 8.42
N ILE A 920 13.72 -10.51 7.26
CA ILE A 920 13.85 -9.40 6.30
C ILE A 920 13.26 -8.11 6.89
N GLY A 921 12.08 -8.17 7.53
CA GLY A 921 11.51 -7.03 8.25
C GLY A 921 12.44 -6.52 9.36
N LEU A 922 13.03 -7.43 10.12
CA LEU A 922 14.00 -7.11 11.18
C LEU A 922 15.30 -6.51 10.63
N VAL A 923 15.83 -7.03 9.52
CA VAL A 923 17.01 -6.50 8.83
C VAL A 923 16.75 -5.06 8.38
N ILE A 924 15.58 -4.75 7.82
CA ILE A 924 15.23 -3.37 7.45
C ILE A 924 15.29 -2.45 8.68
N ILE A 925 14.64 -2.84 9.78
CA ILE A 925 14.57 -2.04 11.02
C ILE A 925 15.96 -1.84 11.62
N VAL A 926 16.74 -2.92 11.74
CA VAL A 926 18.08 -2.89 12.33
C VAL A 926 19.06 -2.13 11.44
N ALA A 927 19.02 -2.35 10.11
CA ALA A 927 19.88 -1.64 9.16
C ALA A 927 19.66 -0.13 9.27
N LEU A 928 18.41 0.34 9.26
CA LEU A 928 18.09 1.77 9.40
C LEU A 928 18.48 2.33 10.76
N ARG A 929 18.46 1.52 11.82
CA ARG A 929 18.86 1.94 13.17
C ARG A 929 20.38 2.02 13.34
N VAL A 930 21.13 1.06 12.79
CA VAL A 930 22.59 0.95 12.93
C VAL A 930 23.30 1.81 11.89
N ALA A 931 22.90 1.68 10.62
CA ALA A 931 23.50 2.33 9.47
C ALA A 931 22.42 3.01 8.61
N PRO A 932 21.91 4.19 9.02
CA PRO A 932 20.80 4.87 8.33
C PRO A 932 21.10 5.25 6.87
N LYS A 933 22.38 5.28 6.48
CA LYS A 933 22.83 5.53 5.10
C LYS A 933 23.03 4.23 4.27
N GLY A 934 22.81 3.05 4.87
CA GLY A 934 23.08 1.72 4.29
C GLY A 934 24.51 1.22 4.44
N LEU A 935 24.80 0.02 3.92
CA LEU A 935 26.12 -0.64 4.00
C LEU A 935 27.19 0.10 3.20
N LEU A 936 26.84 0.58 2.00
CA LEU A 936 27.69 1.34 1.10
C LEU A 936 27.02 2.68 0.80
N PRO A 937 27.23 3.71 1.65
CA PRO A 937 26.58 5.01 1.48
C PRO A 937 27.02 5.72 0.19
N GLU A 938 26.26 6.72 -0.24
CA GLU A 938 26.66 7.60 -1.34
C GLU A 938 27.96 8.35 -1.03
N ILE A 939 28.85 8.41 -2.02
CA ILE A 939 30.09 9.18 -1.94
C ILE A 939 29.77 10.62 -2.35
N LEU A 940 29.88 11.55 -1.40
CA LEU A 940 29.70 12.98 -1.67
C LEU A 940 30.85 13.51 -2.53
N PHE A 941 30.53 14.20 -3.62
CA PHE A 941 31.54 14.90 -4.41
C PHE A 941 32.04 16.11 -3.62
N LYS A 942 33.27 16.03 -3.11
CA LYS A 942 33.99 17.20 -2.59
C LYS A 942 34.85 17.75 -3.72
N PRO A 943 34.65 19.00 -4.19
CA PRO A 943 35.59 19.59 -5.12
C PRO A 943 36.99 19.55 -4.49
N LYS A 944 38.00 19.08 -5.23
CA LYS A 944 39.39 19.15 -4.75
C LYS A 944 39.67 20.62 -4.47
N ARG A 945 39.85 21.00 -3.20
CA ARG A 945 40.45 22.30 -2.89
C ARG A 945 41.77 22.32 -3.64
N LYS A 946 41.93 23.26 -4.60
CA LYS A 946 43.25 23.59 -5.12
C LYS A 946 44.13 23.82 -3.88
N GLY A 947 45.27 23.13 -3.84
CA GLY A 947 46.05 22.97 -2.62
C GLY A 947 46.28 24.28 -1.90
N LYS A 948 46.39 24.22 -0.58
CA LYS A 948 47.17 25.22 0.15
C LYS A 948 48.49 25.37 -0.60
N VAL A 949 48.74 26.56 -1.14
CA VAL A 949 50.08 27.00 -1.46
C VAL A 949 50.81 27.07 -0.11
N GLY A 950 51.83 26.25 0.09
CA GLY A 950 52.68 26.25 1.28
C GLY A 950 52.23 25.30 2.38
N GLU A 951 52.81 24.10 2.40
CA GLU A 951 53.15 23.28 3.58
C GLU A 951 53.88 22.04 3.03
N ASN A 952 55.03 22.29 2.37
CA ASN A 952 56.15 21.36 2.36
C ASN A 952 57.11 21.92 3.41
N GLU A 953 57.11 21.31 4.60
CA GLU A 953 58.25 21.19 5.52
C GLU A 953 57.99 20.00 6.44
#